data_AF-A0A956RW73-F1
#
_entry.id   AF-A0A956RW73-F1
#
_cell.length_a   1.000
_cell.length_b   1.000
_cell.length_c   1.000
_cell.angle_alpha   90.00
_cell.angle_beta   90.00
_cell.angle_gamma   90.00
#
_symmetry.space_group_name_H-M   'P 1'
#
loop_
_entity.id
_entity.type
_entity.pdbx_description
1 polymer ?
#
loop_
_entity_poly.entity_id
_entity_poly.type
_entity_poly.pdbx_seq_one_letter_code
_entity_poly.pdbx_strand_id
1 'polypeptide(L)'
;MLSSKRIKNTLQIAVFGIILLGGSIDNLQAQLPGTQFDPHPMHWARYWARGLFDRNLVYLPMWNIGNLGDAGLTPGEGLSWPGSTSGAGLNYGGTFNFYIGAYVTDMTPYRSKVVPEDRDGIQFPILTDTHLAHVSTSAVAAQSKNRDHQQIWAPLPGYFNDGYYGFIWGINEDTNKDGALTPDEDVNYNGILDLNLDPPESILKQMAISTDKRTWPMYWPGGSYIKDTRPPAGRPPRTTEPGLREGRWNGEYKSAAIADQETLYMMDDHENDAWNEYWEGEYFPFVNPDGTPDTTTWKDGGMLGAGIEVEARSYAWFHPLAEDLVVSVYRVRNYSDHTLNRVVTGMYADANVGRSGYNAADYKVAEFGATDEGRLEFDILYQWQKFPDELDTYKKIGVFGFAFLESPGIEYNGEDDDRDGIIDESLSDGIDNDHDWRPFADTGLPDIPGTEGNGKWDTEDTNLNGALDPGEDINKNDRLDYEEVNDDRGSDGIGPDENSWPGPDPNGSETNGIVDPGEPNFDSTDIDEADQAGLKHVYVYETNKDLKDDKKFWTKYLAQEGTEVQDTDEGISFTFGAKNVRLETINELEEANRPSWKRFAIALIMGGDNDDAVRNKSTMQSIYNNNYRFLTPPLQPTLIANAFDGVIRLYWDKEAEKSLDPFYGEDFNGYRLYKSTDPKFLDLKTISDAFGNVLLFKPIEIFDKADGLKGEHPIPFPNLGVHYDMGSDSGLKHSYEDTLVDNGRTYFYAVSSIDAGNDWDFFDRGIVTKDYPLAAMPSESGFNITVNNLGEVVYRDRNTAVVVPSEPAAGYVDPHVDSLRIEHVSGFAQGGRWNIDVYNRSHATDHLNNVYELSFTDDGWLNALTPDYDWGSTTGITCVNKTSGDTMFSYHYETAYDFQRKAFPLIESGIFDGINYDLAFPMNPTDEDKGISIIKYNAQGRSTNEWKKWATETNCNLRVEAIELTGSALALPFDFEIRVEDHMGADTSYSDSFLTPSYPLNFTTWNVTDPNNPHRMKVKVVYDKNKNLELPEEMYGQIWDSTRVTIFFPKYEEDKYWASWQVRFFKNRYDSLNATIPPSPGDVYRFRTERNPARLDTFRYAIEGGVWEKEVAKEDMRDIFVVPDPYVVTNSFEPIYELGGTTQRRVDFVNLPPKCTIHIFTASGKKVRTLEHESSVDYGRKSWDLTSDDGPEVAFGIYFFVVEAPDIGTKRGKFALIK
;
A
#
# COMPACT_ATOMS: atom_id res chain seq x y z
N MET A 1 -12.98 -34.89 57.94
CA MET A 1 -13.73 -35.13 59.19
C MET A 1 -14.15 -33.78 59.77
N LEU A 2 -15.46 -33.62 60.00
CA LEU A 2 -16.13 -32.84 61.06
C LEU A 2 -15.17 -32.20 62.09
N SER A 3 -15.32 -30.97 62.63
CA SER A 3 -16.52 -30.22 62.98
C SER A 3 -16.14 -28.93 63.75
N SER A 4 -16.92 -27.86 63.52
CA SER A 4 -17.38 -26.80 64.46
C SER A 4 -16.42 -25.85 65.22
N LYS A 5 -16.60 -24.55 64.91
CA LYS A 5 -16.91 -23.39 65.78
C LYS A 5 -16.14 -23.16 67.10
N ARG A 6 -15.53 -21.96 67.18
CA ARG A 6 -15.58 -20.97 68.29
C ARG A 6 -15.26 -19.58 67.69
N ILE A 7 -15.63 -18.39 68.19
CA ILE A 7 -16.68 -17.81 69.05
C ILE A 7 -16.24 -16.33 69.26
N LYS A 8 -17.16 -15.38 69.08
CA LYS A 8 -17.35 -14.09 69.77
C LYS A 8 -16.31 -12.93 69.70
N ASN A 9 -16.88 -11.82 69.20
CA ASN A 9 -16.96 -10.47 69.80
C ASN A 9 -15.66 -9.69 70.06
N THR A 10 -15.58 -8.49 69.48
CA THR A 10 -15.85 -7.23 70.22
C THR A 10 -16.26 -6.14 69.24
N LEU A 11 -17.38 -5.48 69.56
CA LEU A 11 -17.98 -4.35 68.88
C LEU A 11 -17.47 -3.04 69.55
N GLN A 12 -17.35 -1.98 68.74
CA GLN A 12 -17.74 -0.59 69.03
C GLN A 12 -16.70 0.48 69.44
N ILE A 13 -16.79 1.61 68.70
CA ILE A 13 -16.43 3.03 68.98
C ILE A 13 -15.01 3.42 68.54
N ALA A 14 -14.72 4.45 67.72
CA ALA A 14 -15.45 5.54 67.06
C ALA A 14 -14.51 6.08 65.93
N VAL A 15 -14.98 6.31 64.70
CA VAL A 15 -15.54 7.57 64.17
C VAL A 15 -14.48 8.69 63.97
N PHE A 16 -14.35 9.08 62.68
CA PHE A 16 -13.68 10.24 62.07
C PHE A 16 -12.15 10.24 61.91
N GLY A 17 -11.70 9.94 60.68
CA GLY A 17 -10.45 10.46 60.11
C GLY A 17 -9.57 9.40 59.44
N ILE A 18 -9.73 9.21 58.13
CA ILE A 18 -8.69 9.21 57.09
C ILE A 18 -9.34 8.71 55.79
N ILE A 19 -9.62 9.69 54.93
CA ILE A 19 -9.94 9.56 53.51
C ILE A 19 -8.62 9.85 52.77
N LEU A 20 -8.42 9.14 51.65
CA LEU A 20 -7.37 9.26 50.62
C LEU A 20 -6.14 8.35 50.75
N LEU A 21 -5.92 7.63 49.65
CA LEU A 21 -4.77 6.79 49.24
C LEU A 21 -4.88 5.29 49.57
N GLY A 22 -5.35 4.54 48.57
CA GLY A 22 -5.37 3.08 48.54
C GLY A 22 -6.32 2.54 47.47
N GLY A 23 -6.18 3.00 46.23
CA GLY A 23 -6.96 2.52 45.08
C GLY A 23 -6.02 2.29 43.90
N SER A 24 -5.40 1.12 43.87
CA SER A 24 -4.58 0.63 42.78
C SER A 24 -5.10 -0.73 42.37
N ILE A 25 -5.37 -0.87 41.07
CA ILE A 25 -5.59 -2.13 40.35
C ILE A 25 -6.93 -2.80 40.68
N ASP A 26 -8.04 -2.31 40.09
CA ASP A 26 -9.29 -3.10 39.91
C ASP A 26 -10.34 -2.40 38.99
N ASN A 27 -10.00 -1.35 38.23
CA ASN A 27 -10.97 -0.59 37.42
C ASN A 27 -10.63 -0.50 35.92
N LEU A 28 -9.96 -1.51 35.35
CA LEU A 28 -9.73 -1.64 33.90
C LEU A 28 -10.41 -2.88 33.29
N GLN A 29 -11.52 -3.31 33.89
CA GLN A 29 -12.47 -4.22 33.27
C GLN A 29 -13.89 -3.68 33.54
N ALA A 30 -14.28 -2.64 32.81
CA ALA A 30 -15.69 -2.43 32.53
C ALA A 30 -16.13 -3.42 31.44
N GLN A 31 -15.98 -4.73 31.72
CA GLN A 31 -16.78 -5.75 31.07
C GLN A 31 -18.24 -5.48 31.46
N LEU A 32 -19.13 -5.51 30.48
CA LEU A 32 -20.58 -5.46 30.65
C LEU A 32 -20.99 -6.32 31.86
N PRO A 33 -21.43 -5.73 33.00
CA PRO A 33 -21.73 -6.49 34.20
C PRO A 33 -23.11 -7.14 34.02
N GLY A 34 -23.13 -8.33 33.41
CA GLY A 34 -24.36 -9.09 33.17
C GLY A 34 -24.23 -10.35 32.31
N THR A 35 -23.13 -10.56 31.60
CA THR A 35 -22.91 -11.82 30.86
C THR A 35 -22.42 -12.92 31.80
N GLN A 36 -23.31 -13.48 32.62
CA GLN A 36 -23.17 -14.91 32.93
C GLN A 36 -23.28 -15.63 31.60
N PHE A 37 -22.15 -16.18 31.14
CA PHE A 37 -22.03 -16.98 29.93
C PHE A 37 -22.96 -18.19 30.05
N ASP A 38 -24.00 -18.23 29.23
CA ASP A 38 -24.78 -19.45 29.04
C ASP A 38 -23.86 -20.51 28.42
N PRO A 39 -23.64 -21.69 29.06
CA PRO A 39 -22.80 -22.76 28.54
C PRO A 39 -23.38 -23.48 27.30
N HIS A 40 -24.56 -23.11 26.80
CA HIS A 40 -25.16 -23.75 25.63
C HIS A 40 -24.22 -23.66 24.39
N PRO A 41 -23.93 -24.78 23.70
CA PRO A 41 -23.00 -24.81 22.58
C PRO A 41 -23.45 -23.98 21.36
N MET A 42 -24.76 -23.69 21.27
CA MET A 42 -25.36 -22.88 20.20
C MET A 42 -25.68 -21.43 20.62
N HIS A 43 -25.07 -20.87 21.67
CA HIS A 43 -25.40 -19.50 22.08
C HIS A 43 -24.74 -18.44 21.17
N TRP A 44 -25.49 -17.91 20.19
CA TRP A 44 -25.17 -16.88 19.19
C TRP A 44 -24.28 -15.70 19.65
N ALA A 45 -24.49 -15.10 20.82
CA ALA A 45 -23.73 -13.90 21.26
C ALA A 45 -22.21 -14.18 21.44
N ARG A 46 -21.83 -15.46 21.46
CA ARG A 46 -20.43 -15.88 21.48
C ARG A 46 -19.77 -15.67 20.11
N TYR A 47 -20.52 -15.78 19.03
CA TYR A 47 -20.07 -15.78 17.63
C TYR A 47 -20.23 -14.44 16.90
N TRP A 48 -20.69 -13.42 17.62
CA TRP A 48 -20.70 -12.05 17.11
C TRP A 48 -19.29 -11.53 16.92
N ALA A 49 -19.03 -11.05 15.70
CA ALA A 49 -17.77 -10.51 15.30
C ALA A 49 -17.97 -9.19 14.54
N ARG A 50 -17.07 -8.24 14.80
CA ARG A 50 -17.06 -6.93 14.15
C ARG A 50 -16.02 -6.92 13.04
N GLY A 51 -16.29 -6.24 11.95
CA GLY A 51 -15.29 -5.84 10.96
C GLY A 51 -15.26 -4.34 10.77
N LEU A 52 -14.20 -3.89 10.12
CA LEU A 52 -14.04 -2.51 9.76
C LEU A 52 -13.61 -2.42 8.30
N PHE A 53 -14.45 -1.78 7.50
CA PHE A 53 -14.09 -1.33 6.15
C PHE A 53 -13.52 0.07 6.25
N ASP A 54 -12.27 0.22 5.83
CA ASP A 54 -11.53 1.48 5.95
C ASP A 54 -10.44 1.67 4.90
N ARG A 55 -10.40 0.81 3.87
CA ARG A 55 -9.42 0.88 2.77
C ARG A 55 -9.81 1.81 1.62
N ASN A 56 -11.04 2.32 1.61
CA ASN A 56 -11.48 3.34 0.68
C ASN A 56 -12.01 4.57 1.44
N LEU A 57 -12.74 5.47 0.78
CA LEU A 57 -13.29 6.66 1.43
C LEU A 57 -14.50 6.37 2.32
N VAL A 58 -15.07 5.17 2.26
CA VAL A 58 -16.19 4.78 3.12
C VAL A 58 -15.66 4.10 4.37
N TYR A 59 -15.66 4.82 5.50
CA TYR A 59 -15.38 4.21 6.80
C TYR A 59 -16.67 3.57 7.33
N LEU A 60 -16.67 2.23 7.41
CA LEU A 60 -17.86 1.45 7.74
C LEU A 60 -17.58 0.33 8.76
N PRO A 61 -17.98 0.51 10.03
CA PRO A 61 -18.05 -0.58 11.00
C PRO A 61 -19.17 -1.56 10.62
N MET A 62 -18.84 -2.84 10.46
CA MET A 62 -19.79 -3.88 10.07
C MET A 62 -19.90 -4.99 11.12
N TRP A 63 -21.04 -5.68 11.13
CA TRP A 63 -21.29 -6.82 12.00
C TRP A 63 -21.75 -8.03 11.19
N ASN A 64 -21.30 -9.23 11.56
CA ASN A 64 -21.61 -10.50 10.88
C ASN A 64 -23.06 -11.00 11.06
N ILE A 65 -24.01 -10.09 11.25
CA ILE A 65 -25.45 -10.33 11.43
C ILE A 65 -26.29 -9.64 10.34
N GLY A 66 -25.68 -9.28 9.21
CA GLY A 66 -26.39 -8.59 8.12
C GLY A 66 -26.45 -7.07 8.28
N ASN A 67 -25.72 -6.49 9.24
CA ASN A 67 -25.70 -5.05 9.46
C ASN A 67 -24.48 -4.42 8.75
N LEU A 68 -24.75 -3.52 7.82
CA LEU A 68 -23.74 -2.68 7.15
C LEU A 68 -23.41 -1.42 7.97
N GLY A 69 -23.77 -1.37 9.26
CA GLY A 69 -23.50 -0.22 10.13
C GLY A 69 -24.53 -0.12 11.25
N ASP A 70 -24.07 -0.05 12.50
CA ASP A 70 -24.93 0.11 13.67
C ASP A 70 -24.29 1.01 14.76
N ALA A 71 -24.71 2.27 14.83
CA ALA A 71 -24.28 3.24 15.84
C ALA A 71 -24.87 2.97 17.25
N GLY A 72 -25.83 2.05 17.37
CA GLY A 72 -26.44 1.61 18.62
C GLY A 72 -25.73 0.44 19.30
N LEU A 73 -24.87 -0.29 18.58
CA LEU A 73 -24.08 -1.42 19.11
C LEU A 73 -22.72 -0.95 19.64
N THR A 74 -22.34 -1.38 20.84
CA THR A 74 -21.07 -0.94 21.45
C THR A 74 -19.87 -1.59 20.76
N PRO A 75 -18.84 -0.80 20.38
CA PRO A 75 -18.73 0.64 20.53
C PRO A 75 -19.50 1.37 19.40
N GLY A 76 -20.46 2.24 19.78
CA GLY A 76 -21.45 2.84 18.87
C GLY A 76 -20.85 3.80 17.85
N GLU A 77 -20.36 3.24 16.75
CA GLU A 77 -19.71 3.96 15.65
C GLU A 77 -20.59 3.89 14.39
N GLY A 78 -20.89 5.05 13.81
CA GLY A 78 -21.65 5.15 12.56
C GLY A 78 -20.74 5.23 11.32
N LEU A 79 -21.37 5.19 10.13
CA LEU A 79 -20.67 5.40 8.86
C LEU A 79 -20.08 6.82 8.83
N SER A 80 -18.87 6.95 8.28
CA SER A 80 -18.32 8.26 7.95
C SER A 80 -17.74 8.31 6.54
N TRP A 81 -17.92 9.45 5.88
CA TRP A 81 -17.42 9.68 4.52
C TRP A 81 -17.13 11.18 4.27
N PRO A 82 -16.05 11.53 3.55
CA PRO A 82 -14.87 10.68 3.34
C PRO A 82 -14.26 10.32 4.71
N GLY A 83 -13.97 9.03 4.91
CA GLY A 83 -14.04 8.38 6.21
C GLY A 83 -12.77 8.42 7.05
N SER A 84 -12.95 8.55 8.37
CA SER A 84 -11.90 8.44 9.40
C SER A 84 -12.52 8.29 10.80
N THR A 85 -11.91 7.48 11.67
CA THR A 85 -12.24 7.35 13.11
C THR A 85 -12.09 8.66 13.89
N SER A 86 -11.37 9.65 13.36
CA SER A 86 -10.92 10.85 14.09
C SER A 86 -11.95 11.98 14.18
N GLY A 87 -13.19 11.77 13.71
CA GLY A 87 -14.16 12.85 13.54
C GLY A 87 -13.84 13.78 12.35
N ALA A 88 -12.83 13.43 11.54
CA ALA A 88 -12.58 14.10 10.27
C ALA A 88 -13.62 13.75 9.19
N GLY A 89 -14.24 12.57 9.22
CA GLY A 89 -15.35 12.27 8.31
C GLY A 89 -16.66 12.94 8.74
N LEU A 90 -17.55 13.23 7.79
CA LEU A 90 -18.94 13.55 8.13
C LEU A 90 -19.65 12.26 8.48
N ASN A 91 -20.44 12.26 9.56
CA ASN A 91 -21.18 11.08 10.00
C ASN A 91 -22.52 10.97 9.26
N TYR A 92 -22.83 9.77 8.74
CA TYR A 92 -24.06 9.47 7.99
C TYR A 92 -24.88 8.40 8.72
N GLY A 93 -25.27 8.67 9.98
CA GLY A 93 -26.08 7.74 10.76
C GLY A 93 -25.42 6.36 10.93
N GLY A 94 -26.23 5.34 11.22
CA GLY A 94 -25.69 3.99 11.39
C GLY A 94 -26.75 3.01 11.79
N THR A 95 -27.74 2.76 10.93
CA THR A 95 -28.54 1.54 11.03
C THR A 95 -28.91 1.12 9.62
N PHE A 96 -28.16 0.14 9.12
CA PHE A 96 -28.31 -0.41 7.77
C PHE A 96 -28.44 -1.93 7.89
N ASN A 97 -29.66 -2.45 7.78
CA ASN A 97 -29.96 -3.84 8.13
C ASN A 97 -30.47 -4.62 6.93
N PHE A 98 -29.84 -5.76 6.66
CA PHE A 98 -30.35 -6.76 5.74
C PHE A 98 -31.56 -7.48 6.34
N TYR A 99 -32.69 -7.42 5.63
CA TYR A 99 -33.89 -8.16 6.04
C TYR A 99 -34.36 -9.11 4.94
N ILE A 100 -34.96 -10.20 5.39
CA ILE A 100 -35.77 -11.08 4.56
C ILE A 100 -37.14 -11.19 5.20
N GLY A 101 -38.18 -11.04 4.38
CA GLY A 101 -39.54 -11.29 4.80
C GLY A 101 -40.21 -12.32 3.89
N ALA A 102 -40.80 -13.36 4.48
CA ALA A 102 -41.37 -14.50 3.78
C ALA A 102 -42.83 -14.74 4.15
N TYR A 103 -43.67 -15.14 3.18
CA TYR A 103 -44.97 -15.73 3.44
C TYR A 103 -44.85 -17.24 3.57
N VAL A 104 -45.21 -17.76 4.75
CA VAL A 104 -45.29 -19.21 4.98
C VAL A 104 -46.72 -19.71 4.79
N THR A 105 -46.84 -20.88 4.18
CA THR A 105 -48.12 -21.55 3.91
C THR A 105 -47.97 -23.04 4.14
N ASP A 106 -48.31 -23.55 5.32
CA ASP A 106 -48.91 -24.87 5.54
C ASP A 106 -48.95 -25.19 7.06
N MET A 107 -50.13 -25.47 7.60
CA MET A 107 -50.34 -25.94 8.99
C MET A 107 -50.96 -27.36 9.01
N THR A 108 -51.01 -28.04 7.87
CA THR A 108 -51.59 -29.38 7.71
C THR A 108 -51.04 -30.42 8.69
N PRO A 109 -49.75 -30.40 9.08
CA PRO A 109 -49.23 -31.35 10.06
C PRO A 109 -49.77 -31.16 11.50
N TYR A 110 -50.34 -30.00 11.83
CA TYR A 110 -50.88 -29.66 13.15
C TYR A 110 -52.31 -30.12 13.38
N ARG A 111 -52.88 -30.93 12.47
CA ARG A 111 -54.24 -31.52 12.59
C ARG A 111 -54.51 -32.25 13.92
N SER A 112 -53.48 -32.56 14.69
CA SER A 112 -53.58 -33.22 16.01
C SER A 112 -53.65 -32.26 17.21
N LYS A 113 -53.31 -30.97 17.05
CA LYS A 113 -53.58 -29.90 18.02
C LYS A 113 -54.81 -29.11 17.55
N VAL A 114 -55.65 -28.63 18.47
CA VAL A 114 -56.92 -27.93 18.14
C VAL A 114 -56.61 -26.60 17.44
N VAL A 115 -56.58 -26.61 16.10
CA VAL A 115 -56.61 -25.39 15.29
C VAL A 115 -58.06 -24.88 15.26
N PRO A 116 -58.32 -23.60 15.60
CA PRO A 116 -59.64 -23.00 15.44
C PRO A 116 -60.17 -23.18 14.01
N GLU A 117 -61.42 -23.62 13.84
CA GLU A 117 -62.03 -23.99 12.54
C GLU A 117 -62.06 -22.84 11.51
N ASP A 118 -61.77 -21.60 11.92
CA ASP A 118 -61.68 -20.41 11.07
C ASP A 118 -60.27 -20.17 10.49
N ARG A 119 -59.29 -21.02 10.78
CA ARG A 119 -57.86 -20.80 10.44
C ARG A 119 -57.25 -21.74 9.40
N ASP A 120 -58.03 -22.61 8.76
CA ASP A 120 -57.56 -23.39 7.62
C ASP A 120 -57.18 -22.46 6.44
N GLY A 121 -55.91 -22.49 6.01
CA GLY A 121 -55.44 -21.74 4.84
C GLY A 121 -55.06 -20.27 5.08
N ILE A 122 -54.84 -19.85 6.33
CA ILE A 122 -54.35 -18.49 6.63
C ILE A 122 -52.84 -18.42 6.41
N GLN A 123 -52.42 -17.61 5.42
CA GLN A 123 -51.03 -17.23 5.20
C GLN A 123 -50.62 -16.16 6.23
N PHE A 124 -49.41 -16.23 6.77
CA PHE A 124 -48.87 -15.17 7.62
C PHE A 124 -47.41 -14.85 7.26
N PRO A 125 -46.99 -13.59 7.44
CA PRO A 125 -45.63 -13.17 7.15
C PRO A 125 -44.70 -13.49 8.33
N ILE A 126 -43.47 -13.89 8.00
CA ILE A 126 -42.33 -13.95 8.91
C ILE A 126 -41.33 -12.92 8.43
N LEU A 127 -40.82 -12.10 9.34
CA LEU A 127 -39.69 -11.20 9.12
C LEU A 127 -38.51 -11.77 9.91
N THR A 128 -37.43 -12.08 9.22
CA THR A 128 -36.28 -12.75 9.81
C THR A 128 -35.52 -11.83 10.79
N ASP A 129 -35.48 -10.52 10.53
CA ASP A 129 -35.04 -9.49 11.47
C ASP A 129 -36.24 -8.62 11.88
N THR A 130 -36.67 -8.74 13.15
CA THR A 130 -37.96 -8.26 13.66
C THR A 130 -37.93 -6.82 14.22
N HIS A 131 -36.79 -6.13 14.18
CA HIS A 131 -36.62 -4.80 14.81
C HIS A 131 -36.06 -3.74 13.85
N LEU A 132 -36.68 -3.63 12.68
CA LEU A 132 -36.38 -2.64 11.64
C LEU A 132 -36.61 -1.16 12.08
N ALA A 133 -36.93 -0.88 13.35
CA ALA A 133 -36.78 0.45 13.94
C ALA A 133 -36.46 0.37 15.44
N HIS A 134 -35.24 0.81 15.79
CA HIS A 134 -34.62 0.79 17.12
C HIS A 134 -33.94 -0.52 17.54
N VAL A 135 -32.82 -0.85 16.90
CA VAL A 135 -31.63 -1.41 17.59
C VAL A 135 -31.01 -0.38 18.57
N SER A 136 -31.84 0.34 19.33
CA SER A 136 -31.35 1.03 20.51
C SER A 136 -31.02 -0.05 21.54
N THR A 137 -29.80 -0.07 22.08
CA THR A 137 -29.26 -0.65 23.34
C THR A 137 -30.16 -1.51 24.27
N SER A 138 -31.46 -1.31 24.25
CA SER A 138 -32.50 -2.13 24.86
C SER A 138 -32.91 -3.37 24.05
N ALA A 139 -32.58 -3.56 22.77
CA ALA A 139 -32.98 -4.74 21.96
C ALA A 139 -32.03 -5.94 22.11
N VAL A 140 -30.70 -5.72 22.13
CA VAL A 140 -29.72 -6.73 22.58
C VAL A 140 -30.00 -7.16 24.04
N ALA A 141 -30.69 -6.30 24.79
CA ALA A 141 -31.20 -6.53 26.14
C ALA A 141 -32.71 -6.88 26.19
N ALA A 142 -33.46 -6.81 25.08
CA ALA A 142 -34.84 -7.28 24.95
C ALA A 142 -34.81 -8.76 24.58
N GLN A 143 -33.88 -9.44 25.24
CA GLN A 143 -33.85 -10.87 25.41
C GLN A 143 -35.25 -11.29 25.83
N SER A 144 -35.66 -12.47 25.40
CA SER A 144 -36.58 -13.23 26.22
C SER A 144 -36.17 -13.09 27.68
N LYS A 145 -37.12 -12.90 28.59
CA LYS A 145 -36.79 -12.69 30.02
C LYS A 145 -35.96 -13.84 30.61
N ASN A 146 -35.94 -15.00 29.94
CA ASN A 146 -35.13 -16.18 30.28
C ASN A 146 -33.86 -16.36 29.41
N ARG A 147 -33.69 -15.59 28.31
CA ARG A 147 -32.58 -15.68 27.33
C ARG A 147 -32.54 -16.97 26.49
N ASP A 148 -33.64 -17.70 26.39
CA ASP A 148 -33.69 -19.00 25.69
C ASP A 148 -33.96 -18.85 24.17
N HIS A 149 -33.97 -17.63 23.62
CA HIS A 149 -34.80 -17.30 22.44
C HIS A 149 -34.43 -15.91 21.85
N GLN A 150 -34.41 -15.75 20.51
CA GLN A 150 -33.85 -14.60 19.75
C GLN A 150 -34.76 -14.09 18.61
N GLN A 151 -34.43 -12.91 18.04
CA GLN A 151 -35.29 -12.16 17.11
C GLN A 151 -34.54 -11.48 15.93
N ILE A 152 -33.31 -11.93 15.65
CA ILE A 152 -32.34 -11.38 14.67
C ILE A 152 -31.52 -12.51 14.00
N TRP A 153 -30.72 -12.18 12.98
CA TRP A 153 -29.76 -13.11 12.35
C TRP A 153 -28.74 -13.69 13.34
N ALA A 154 -28.54 -15.00 13.28
CA ALA A 154 -27.55 -15.74 14.05
C ALA A 154 -26.32 -16.05 13.17
N PRO A 155 -25.11 -15.57 13.50
CA PRO A 155 -23.92 -15.89 12.71
C PRO A 155 -23.53 -17.36 12.83
N LEU A 156 -23.17 -17.96 11.70
CA LEU A 156 -22.60 -19.30 11.66
C LEU A 156 -21.09 -19.24 11.94
N PRO A 157 -20.58 -19.92 12.98
CA PRO A 157 -19.14 -20.04 13.23
C PRO A 157 -18.46 -20.87 12.12
N GLY A 158 -17.16 -20.69 11.94
CA GLY A 158 -16.42 -21.26 10.80
C GLY A 158 -15.79 -20.21 9.89
N TYR A 159 -16.33 -18.98 9.91
CA TYR A 159 -16.02 -17.92 8.95
C TYR A 159 -15.39 -16.66 9.58
N PHE A 160 -14.79 -16.77 10.77
CA PHE A 160 -14.14 -15.66 11.46
C PHE A 160 -13.24 -16.18 12.60
N ASN A 161 -12.40 -15.30 13.17
CA ASN A 161 -11.58 -15.63 14.34
C ASN A 161 -12.36 -15.40 15.65
N ASP A 162 -12.64 -16.48 16.38
CA ASP A 162 -13.40 -16.47 17.64
C ASP A 162 -12.54 -16.55 18.92
N GLY A 163 -11.20 -16.60 18.78
CA GLY A 163 -10.23 -16.37 19.85
C GLY A 163 -10.05 -17.47 20.91
N TYR A 164 -9.56 -17.10 22.11
CA TYR A 164 -9.11 -17.99 23.21
C TYR A 164 -10.17 -19.00 23.74
N TYR A 165 -11.44 -18.78 23.45
CA TYR A 165 -12.55 -19.65 23.86
C TYR A 165 -13.26 -20.35 22.68
N GLY A 166 -12.68 -20.24 21.48
CA GLY A 166 -13.29 -20.55 20.19
C GLY A 166 -12.68 -21.73 19.42
N PHE A 167 -13.30 -22.08 18.28
CA PHE A 167 -13.00 -23.25 17.45
C PHE A 167 -11.88 -23.02 16.41
N ILE A 168 -11.41 -21.77 16.22
CA ILE A 168 -10.51 -21.33 15.15
C ILE A 168 -9.32 -20.53 15.74
N TRP A 169 -8.08 -20.87 15.34
CA TRP A 169 -6.83 -20.34 15.93
C TRP A 169 -5.98 -19.47 14.99
N GLY A 170 -6.57 -18.91 13.92
CA GLY A 170 -5.84 -18.14 12.90
C GLY A 170 -5.11 -19.01 11.86
N ILE A 171 -4.35 -18.37 10.96
CA ILE A 171 -3.54 -19.01 9.91
C ILE A 171 -2.18 -19.48 10.45
N ASN A 172 -1.63 -20.53 9.86
CA ASN A 172 -0.24 -20.96 10.02
C ASN A 172 0.68 -20.11 9.12
N GLU A 173 1.66 -19.41 9.69
CA GLU A 173 2.60 -18.57 8.92
C GLU A 173 3.56 -19.39 8.06
N ASP A 174 3.80 -20.67 8.36
CA ASP A 174 4.59 -21.58 7.50
C ASP A 174 3.74 -22.06 6.30
N THR A 175 3.44 -21.15 5.38
CA THR A 175 2.52 -21.38 4.26
C THR A 175 3.12 -22.30 3.21
N ASN A 176 4.42 -22.18 2.96
CA ASN A 176 5.15 -23.02 2.00
C ASN A 176 5.64 -24.36 2.62
N LYS A 177 5.50 -24.54 3.94
CA LYS A 177 5.88 -25.74 4.70
C LYS A 177 7.39 -26.03 4.67
N ASP A 178 8.23 -25.00 4.50
CA ASP A 178 9.69 -25.09 4.48
C ASP A 178 10.33 -24.92 5.88
N GLY A 179 9.54 -24.44 6.85
CA GLY A 179 9.95 -24.22 8.24
C GLY A 179 10.84 -22.99 8.46
N ALA A 180 10.87 -22.05 7.52
CA ALA A 180 11.49 -20.74 7.61
C ALA A 180 10.41 -19.63 7.60
N LEU A 181 10.72 -18.49 8.20
CA LEU A 181 9.88 -17.30 8.10
C LEU A 181 10.39 -16.43 6.95
N THR A 182 9.57 -16.26 5.93
CA THR A 182 9.78 -15.25 4.89
C THR A 182 9.04 -13.95 5.26
N PRO A 183 9.46 -12.77 4.74
CA PRO A 183 8.78 -11.51 5.02
C PRO A 183 7.28 -11.48 4.66
N ASP A 184 6.87 -12.26 3.67
CA ASP A 184 5.49 -12.44 3.21
C ASP A 184 4.67 -13.39 4.10
N GLU A 185 5.35 -14.24 4.87
CA GLU A 185 4.77 -15.15 5.87
C GLU A 185 4.63 -14.52 7.26
N ASP A 186 5.40 -13.48 7.58
CA ASP A 186 5.35 -12.75 8.88
C ASP A 186 4.13 -11.82 8.95
N VAL A 187 2.95 -12.40 9.05
CA VAL A 187 1.65 -11.70 9.00
C VAL A 187 1.50 -10.70 10.14
N ASN A 188 2.11 -10.97 11.30
CA ASN A 188 2.04 -10.09 12.47
C ASN A 188 3.28 -9.21 12.68
N TYR A 189 4.28 -9.30 11.79
CA TYR A 189 5.54 -8.55 11.80
C TYR A 189 6.35 -8.70 13.09
N ASN A 190 6.31 -9.88 13.72
CA ASN A 190 7.06 -10.15 14.96
C ASN A 190 8.43 -10.80 14.71
N GLY A 191 8.74 -11.20 13.46
CA GLY A 191 9.98 -11.87 13.07
C GLY A 191 10.11 -13.30 13.58
N ILE A 192 9.01 -13.96 13.95
CA ILE A 192 8.93 -15.31 14.53
C ILE A 192 7.89 -16.13 13.73
N LEU A 193 8.28 -17.31 13.25
CA LEU A 193 7.37 -18.23 12.56
C LEU A 193 6.29 -18.77 13.50
N ASP A 194 5.06 -18.29 13.37
CA ASP A 194 3.91 -18.72 14.16
C ASP A 194 3.11 -19.83 13.47
N LEU A 195 3.28 -21.07 13.93
CA LEU A 195 2.49 -22.21 13.44
C LEU A 195 1.00 -22.17 13.84
N ASN A 196 0.67 -21.34 14.84
CA ASN A 196 -0.70 -20.97 15.20
C ASN A 196 -0.66 -19.53 15.70
N LEU A 197 -1.22 -18.61 14.92
CA LEU A 197 -1.16 -17.19 15.22
C LEU A 197 -2.17 -16.83 16.32
N ASP A 198 -1.70 -16.68 17.57
CA ASP A 198 -2.55 -16.24 18.68
C ASP A 198 -2.91 -14.75 18.48
N PRO A 199 -4.17 -14.41 18.17
CA PRO A 199 -4.54 -13.02 17.92
C PRO A 199 -4.33 -12.15 19.16
N PRO A 200 -3.70 -10.95 19.07
CA PRO A 200 -3.68 -10.02 20.19
C PRO A 200 -5.11 -9.70 20.67
N GLU A 201 -5.28 -9.36 21.96
CA GLU A 201 -6.62 -9.04 22.53
C GLU A 201 -7.37 -7.98 21.72
N SER A 202 -6.66 -7.10 21.02
CA SER A 202 -7.20 -6.05 20.14
C SER A 202 -7.95 -6.57 18.91
N ILE A 203 -7.74 -7.81 18.48
CA ILE A 203 -8.37 -8.40 17.28
C ILE A 203 -9.22 -9.65 17.58
N LEU A 204 -9.46 -9.98 18.86
CA LEU A 204 -10.38 -11.05 19.24
C LEU A 204 -11.81 -10.71 18.78
N LYS A 205 -12.52 -11.68 18.20
CA LYS A 205 -13.87 -11.53 17.62
C LYS A 205 -13.94 -10.54 16.46
N GLN A 206 -12.98 -10.64 15.54
CA GLN A 206 -13.06 -9.96 14.25
C GLN A 206 -13.62 -10.89 13.18
N MET A 207 -14.52 -10.36 12.34
CA MET A 207 -15.01 -11.08 11.17
C MET A 207 -13.86 -11.34 10.20
N ALA A 208 -13.94 -12.37 9.36
CA ALA A 208 -12.90 -12.61 8.37
C ALA A 208 -12.84 -11.45 7.36
N ILE A 209 -11.67 -10.85 7.19
CA ILE A 209 -11.38 -9.76 6.24
C ILE A 209 -10.17 -10.13 5.39
N SER A 210 -10.24 -10.02 4.06
CA SER A 210 -9.19 -10.44 3.11
C SER A 210 -7.84 -9.75 3.26
N THR A 211 -7.79 -8.66 4.01
CA THR A 211 -6.59 -7.86 4.20
C THR A 211 -5.84 -8.23 5.47
N ASP A 212 -6.49 -8.98 6.35
CA ASP A 212 -5.95 -9.38 7.64
C ASP A 212 -6.08 -10.90 7.80
N LYS A 213 -5.05 -11.61 7.34
CA LYS A 213 -4.86 -13.06 7.48
C LYS A 213 -5.07 -13.58 8.91
N ARG A 214 -4.88 -12.74 9.94
CA ARG A 214 -5.09 -13.10 11.36
C ARG A 214 -6.57 -13.35 11.68
N THR A 215 -7.49 -12.89 10.82
CA THR A 215 -8.94 -13.05 10.97
C THR A 215 -9.49 -14.31 10.28
N TRP A 216 -8.66 -15.04 9.51
CA TRP A 216 -9.13 -16.18 8.70
C TRP A 216 -9.06 -17.49 9.49
N PRO A 217 -9.92 -18.47 9.16
CA PRO A 217 -9.71 -19.83 9.60
C PRO A 217 -8.54 -20.49 8.87
N MET A 218 -7.80 -21.38 9.55
CA MET A 218 -6.78 -22.22 8.92
C MET A 218 -7.35 -23.03 7.74
N TYR A 219 -8.55 -23.60 7.91
CA TYR A 219 -9.31 -24.27 6.86
C TYR A 219 -10.72 -23.70 6.80
N TRP A 220 -11.09 -23.16 5.65
CA TRP A 220 -12.47 -22.79 5.38
C TRP A 220 -13.41 -24.01 5.50
N PRO A 221 -14.64 -23.83 6.00
CA PRO A 221 -15.61 -24.93 6.14
C PRO A 221 -15.81 -25.71 4.83
N GLY A 222 -16.01 -27.02 4.93
CA GLY A 222 -16.27 -27.88 3.76
C GLY A 222 -17.51 -27.43 2.99
N GLY A 223 -17.40 -27.34 1.67
CA GLY A 223 -18.47 -26.87 0.78
C GLY A 223 -18.61 -25.34 0.71
N SER A 224 -17.63 -24.59 1.22
CA SER A 224 -17.63 -23.11 1.21
C SER A 224 -17.11 -22.47 -0.08
N TYR A 225 -16.69 -23.29 -1.05
CA TYR A 225 -16.32 -22.87 -2.41
C TYR A 225 -16.66 -23.98 -3.41
N ILE A 226 -16.71 -23.61 -4.69
CA ILE A 226 -17.06 -24.49 -5.81
C ILE A 226 -16.09 -25.68 -5.85
N LYS A 227 -16.62 -26.89 -6.12
CA LYS A 227 -15.87 -28.16 -6.14
C LYS A 227 -15.20 -28.56 -4.80
N ASP A 228 -15.47 -27.88 -3.68
CA ASP A 228 -15.06 -28.38 -2.37
C ASP A 228 -15.87 -29.63 -1.98
N THR A 229 -15.30 -30.80 -2.29
CA THR A 229 -15.93 -32.11 -2.02
C THR A 229 -15.89 -32.52 -0.54
N ARG A 230 -15.24 -31.72 0.33
CA ARG A 230 -15.20 -31.99 1.76
C ARG A 230 -16.61 -31.76 2.33
N PRO A 231 -17.19 -32.73 3.08
CA PRO A 231 -18.52 -32.54 3.62
C PRO A 231 -18.51 -31.42 4.67
N PRO A 232 -19.53 -30.54 4.71
CA PRO A 232 -19.73 -29.65 5.85
C PRO A 232 -19.92 -30.50 7.11
N ALA A 233 -18.96 -30.47 8.05
CA ALA A 233 -18.98 -31.37 9.20
C ALA A 233 -19.67 -30.72 10.41
N GLY A 234 -20.86 -31.22 10.74
CA GLY A 234 -21.61 -30.84 11.94
C GLY A 234 -22.24 -29.45 11.89
N ARG A 235 -23.01 -29.12 12.94
CA ARG A 235 -23.40 -27.76 13.27
C ARG A 235 -22.89 -27.48 14.70
N PRO A 236 -21.96 -26.54 14.90
CA PRO A 236 -21.37 -25.65 13.89
C PRO A 236 -20.52 -26.36 12.82
N PRO A 237 -20.48 -25.85 11.57
CA PRO A 237 -19.70 -26.44 10.49
C PRO A 237 -18.20 -26.29 10.76
N ARG A 238 -17.45 -27.39 10.64
CA ARG A 238 -16.00 -27.40 10.86
C ARG A 238 -15.29 -28.34 9.90
N THR A 239 -14.04 -28.02 9.55
CA THR A 239 -13.17 -28.92 8.81
C THR A 239 -11.78 -28.93 9.43
N THR A 240 -11.16 -30.11 9.51
CA THR A 240 -9.79 -30.31 10.05
C THR A 240 -8.80 -30.75 8.97
N GLU A 241 -9.26 -30.93 7.74
CA GLU A 241 -8.45 -31.35 6.59
C GLU A 241 -8.25 -30.17 5.64
N PRO A 242 -7.07 -30.03 5.02
CA PRO A 242 -6.81 -28.98 4.04
C PRO A 242 -7.72 -29.12 2.81
N GLY A 243 -8.10 -27.98 2.23
CA GLY A 243 -8.80 -27.89 0.93
C GLY A 243 -7.95 -27.16 -0.10
N LEU A 244 -8.45 -26.95 -1.32
CA LEU A 244 -7.74 -26.21 -2.38
C LEU A 244 -7.37 -24.78 -1.96
N ARG A 245 -8.13 -24.19 -1.03
CA ARG A 245 -7.92 -22.84 -0.49
C ARG A 245 -7.29 -22.82 0.91
N GLU A 246 -6.53 -23.85 1.29
CA GLU A 246 -5.75 -23.88 2.55
C GLU A 246 -4.82 -22.65 2.62
N GLY A 247 -4.88 -21.90 3.74
CA GLY A 247 -4.02 -20.72 3.95
C GLY A 247 -4.30 -19.53 3.03
N ARG A 248 -5.34 -19.60 2.18
CA ARG A 248 -5.70 -18.57 1.20
C ARG A 248 -7.05 -17.95 1.50
N TRP A 249 -7.31 -16.78 0.92
CA TRP A 249 -8.61 -16.14 1.03
C TRP A 249 -9.66 -16.96 0.28
N ASN A 250 -10.83 -17.15 0.88
CA ASN A 250 -11.95 -17.81 0.22
C ASN A 250 -12.73 -16.80 -0.65
N GLY A 251 -12.06 -16.26 -1.68
CA GLY A 251 -12.65 -15.30 -2.61
C GLY A 251 -13.81 -15.87 -3.40
N GLU A 252 -14.74 -15.06 -3.86
CA GLU A 252 -15.90 -15.58 -4.60
C GLU A 252 -15.50 -16.21 -5.94
N TYR A 253 -14.69 -15.48 -6.72
CA TYR A 253 -14.32 -15.85 -8.09
C TYR A 253 -13.02 -16.65 -8.18
N LYS A 254 -12.13 -16.51 -7.19
CA LYS A 254 -10.82 -17.17 -7.19
C LYS A 254 -10.30 -17.44 -5.79
N SER A 255 -9.22 -18.22 -5.67
CA SER A 255 -8.53 -18.48 -4.39
C SER A 255 -7.70 -17.28 -3.87
N ALA A 256 -8.12 -16.07 -4.21
CA ALA A 256 -7.56 -14.78 -3.84
C ALA A 256 -8.69 -13.73 -3.75
N ALA A 257 -8.42 -12.57 -3.17
CA ALA A 257 -9.37 -11.46 -3.20
C ALA A 257 -9.41 -10.83 -4.61
N ILE A 258 -10.60 -10.41 -5.04
CA ILE A 258 -10.85 -9.59 -6.23
C ILE A 258 -10.96 -8.09 -5.90
N ALA A 259 -11.21 -7.75 -4.63
CA ALA A 259 -11.25 -6.38 -4.14
C ALA A 259 -10.11 -6.09 -3.15
N ASP A 260 -9.72 -4.82 -3.04
CA ASP A 260 -8.69 -4.37 -2.11
C ASP A 260 -9.04 -4.68 -0.65
N GLN A 261 -10.34 -4.81 -0.34
CA GLN A 261 -10.85 -5.32 0.92
C GLN A 261 -12.14 -6.13 0.72
N GLU A 262 -12.17 -7.34 1.28
CA GLU A 262 -13.35 -8.20 1.28
C GLU A 262 -13.69 -8.71 2.67
N THR A 263 -14.96 -9.08 2.88
CA THR A 263 -15.36 -9.89 4.03
C THR A 263 -16.21 -11.08 3.60
N LEU A 264 -16.19 -12.13 4.43
CA LEU A 264 -17.01 -13.32 4.25
C LEU A 264 -17.56 -13.78 5.59
N TYR A 265 -18.87 -13.97 5.68
CA TYR A 265 -19.53 -14.63 6.80
C TYR A 265 -20.82 -15.32 6.36
N MET A 266 -21.33 -16.22 7.20
CA MET A 266 -22.65 -16.82 7.02
C MET A 266 -23.51 -16.54 8.24
N MET A 267 -24.83 -16.49 8.02
CA MET A 267 -25.83 -16.31 9.07
C MET A 267 -27.13 -17.07 8.75
N ASP A 268 -27.93 -17.34 9.76
CA ASP A 268 -29.22 -18.03 9.63
C ASP A 268 -30.26 -17.50 10.62
N ASP A 269 -31.51 -17.95 10.46
CA ASP A 269 -32.63 -17.56 11.33
C ASP A 269 -33.16 -18.67 12.23
N HIS A 270 -32.39 -19.75 12.37
CA HIS A 270 -32.82 -20.96 13.06
C HIS A 270 -33.05 -20.76 14.56
N GLU A 271 -32.56 -19.67 15.13
CA GLU A 271 -32.75 -19.31 16.54
C GLU A 271 -33.98 -18.41 16.78
N ASN A 272 -34.71 -18.03 15.71
CA ASN A 272 -35.87 -17.16 15.80
C ASN A 272 -37.14 -17.94 16.15
N ASP A 273 -37.35 -18.20 17.43
CA ASP A 273 -38.49 -18.95 17.97
C ASP A 273 -39.60 -18.06 18.56
N ALA A 274 -39.37 -16.76 18.66
CA ALA A 274 -40.34 -15.79 19.17
C ALA A 274 -41.63 -15.71 18.33
N TRP A 275 -41.57 -16.06 17.04
CA TRP A 275 -42.74 -16.18 16.17
C TRP A 275 -43.74 -17.23 16.70
N ASN A 276 -43.26 -18.26 17.39
CA ASN A 276 -44.07 -19.28 18.04
C ASN A 276 -44.62 -18.83 19.41
N GLU A 277 -44.05 -17.78 20.03
CA GLU A 277 -44.54 -17.20 21.29
C GLU A 277 -45.55 -16.05 21.07
N TYR A 278 -45.41 -15.28 19.99
CA TYR A 278 -46.26 -14.11 19.69
C TYR A 278 -47.59 -14.49 19.03
N TRP A 279 -47.64 -15.64 18.34
CA TRP A 279 -48.82 -16.14 17.64
C TRP A 279 -49.31 -17.44 18.27
N GLU A 280 -50.63 -17.57 18.46
CA GLU A 280 -51.28 -18.83 18.87
C GLU A 280 -51.24 -19.93 17.77
N GLY A 281 -50.37 -19.79 16.76
CA GLY A 281 -50.14 -20.75 15.67
C GLY A 281 -48.64 -20.90 15.45
N GLU A 282 -48.11 -22.09 15.73
CA GLU A 282 -46.68 -22.42 15.67
C GLU A 282 -46.30 -22.74 14.19
N TYR A 283 -45.26 -22.12 13.61
CA TYR A 283 -44.63 -22.59 12.36
C TYR A 283 -43.36 -23.37 12.72
N PHE A 284 -43.21 -24.55 12.12
CA PHE A 284 -42.03 -25.40 12.27
C PHE A 284 -41.46 -25.66 10.87
N PRO A 285 -40.30 -25.07 10.52
CA PRO A 285 -39.71 -25.17 9.18
C PRO A 285 -39.20 -26.58 8.82
N PHE A 286 -39.05 -27.47 9.80
CA PHE A 286 -38.48 -28.80 9.60
C PHE A 286 -39.44 -29.91 10.01
N VAL A 287 -39.27 -31.08 9.41
CA VAL A 287 -40.00 -32.31 9.76
C VAL A 287 -39.06 -33.38 10.32
N ASN A 288 -39.57 -34.13 11.30
CA ASN A 288 -38.94 -35.35 11.78
C ASN A 288 -38.89 -36.41 10.67
N PRO A 289 -38.03 -37.44 10.80
CA PRO A 289 -37.97 -38.55 9.83
C PRO A 289 -39.28 -39.31 9.59
N ASP A 290 -40.29 -39.15 10.47
CA ASP A 290 -41.63 -39.73 10.33
C ASP A 290 -42.64 -38.80 9.62
N GLY A 291 -42.20 -37.62 9.17
CA GLY A 291 -43.00 -36.62 8.46
C GLY A 291 -43.86 -35.73 9.38
N THR A 292 -43.71 -35.83 10.70
CA THR A 292 -44.33 -34.89 11.65
C THR A 292 -43.47 -33.64 11.84
N PRO A 293 -44.01 -32.47 12.20
CA PRO A 293 -43.19 -31.28 12.41
C PRO A 293 -42.18 -31.49 13.53
N ASP A 294 -40.97 -30.99 13.35
CA ASP A 294 -40.00 -30.90 14.42
C ASP A 294 -40.42 -29.77 15.37
N THR A 295 -41.02 -30.13 16.49
CA THR A 295 -41.45 -29.19 17.53
C THR A 295 -40.37 -28.96 18.60
N THR A 296 -39.12 -29.36 18.33
CA THR A 296 -38.00 -29.16 19.27
C THR A 296 -37.74 -27.68 19.44
N THR A 297 -37.78 -27.18 20.67
CA THR A 297 -37.46 -25.78 20.94
C THR A 297 -35.96 -25.53 20.79
N TRP A 298 -35.57 -24.29 20.51
CA TRP A 298 -34.15 -23.91 20.38
C TRP A 298 -33.28 -24.39 21.56
N LYS A 299 -33.76 -24.22 22.80
CA LYS A 299 -33.05 -24.62 24.04
C LYS A 299 -32.72 -26.12 24.13
N ASP A 300 -33.44 -26.94 23.35
CA ASP A 300 -33.30 -28.39 23.30
C ASP A 300 -32.59 -28.83 22.00
N GLY A 301 -32.04 -27.88 21.23
CA GLY A 301 -31.29 -28.11 19.99
C GLY A 301 -32.11 -28.01 18.70
N GLY A 302 -33.34 -27.51 18.75
CA GLY A 302 -34.21 -27.37 17.58
C GLY A 302 -33.86 -26.17 16.70
N MET A 303 -34.34 -26.20 15.45
CA MET A 303 -34.17 -25.16 14.43
C MET A 303 -35.54 -24.56 14.06
N LEU A 304 -35.68 -23.25 14.20
CA LEU A 304 -36.95 -22.50 14.02
C LEU A 304 -36.75 -21.36 13.00
N GLY A 305 -37.50 -20.26 13.08
CA GLY A 305 -37.48 -19.19 12.05
C GLY A 305 -38.23 -19.53 10.77
N ALA A 306 -37.91 -18.84 9.67
CA ALA A 306 -38.39 -19.19 8.33
C ALA A 306 -37.62 -20.39 7.74
N GLY A 307 -36.43 -20.71 8.26
CA GLY A 307 -35.55 -21.76 7.78
C GLY A 307 -34.66 -21.28 6.64
N ILE A 308 -34.07 -20.09 6.81
CA ILE A 308 -33.27 -19.39 5.79
C ILE A 308 -31.81 -19.35 6.23
N GLU A 309 -30.93 -19.60 5.26
CA GLU A 309 -29.49 -19.38 5.41
C GLU A 309 -29.03 -18.32 4.41
N VAL A 310 -28.08 -17.49 4.87
CA VAL A 310 -27.51 -16.40 4.10
C VAL A 310 -25.98 -16.47 4.16
N GLU A 311 -25.33 -16.53 3.01
CA GLU A 311 -23.91 -16.19 2.86
C GLU A 311 -23.82 -14.70 2.51
N ALA A 312 -22.98 -13.96 3.21
CA ALA A 312 -22.81 -12.53 3.01
C ALA A 312 -21.34 -12.20 2.75
N ARG A 313 -21.12 -11.42 1.70
CA ARG A 313 -19.83 -10.89 1.29
C ARG A 313 -19.90 -9.40 1.12
N SER A 314 -18.79 -8.70 1.31
CA SER A 314 -18.73 -7.28 0.96
C SER A 314 -17.38 -6.91 0.39
N TYR A 315 -17.35 -5.99 -0.56
CA TYR A 315 -16.21 -5.58 -1.37
C TYR A 315 -16.01 -4.07 -1.28
N ALA A 316 -14.75 -3.65 -1.20
CA ALA A 316 -14.33 -2.26 -1.33
C ALA A 316 -13.01 -2.17 -2.11
N TRP A 317 -12.92 -1.17 -2.98
CA TRP A 317 -11.74 -0.90 -3.81
C TRP A 317 -11.14 0.46 -3.46
N PHE A 318 -9.82 0.54 -3.46
CA PHE A 318 -9.04 1.77 -3.32
C PHE A 318 -9.08 2.62 -4.60
N HIS A 319 -9.32 1.98 -5.74
CA HIS A 319 -9.32 2.62 -7.04
C HIS A 319 -10.27 3.84 -7.10
N PRO A 320 -9.86 5.01 -7.64
CA PRO A 320 -10.63 6.25 -7.52
C PRO A 320 -12.05 6.22 -8.13
N LEU A 321 -12.31 5.30 -9.07
CA LEU A 321 -13.65 5.11 -9.63
C LEU A 321 -14.63 4.35 -8.71
N ALA A 322 -14.13 3.71 -7.65
CA ALA A 322 -14.91 2.84 -6.76
C ALA A 322 -14.71 3.15 -5.26
N GLU A 323 -13.88 4.14 -4.93
CA GLU A 323 -13.52 4.46 -3.55
C GLU A 323 -14.67 5.03 -2.69
N ASP A 324 -15.77 5.43 -3.33
CA ASP A 324 -16.98 5.98 -2.72
C ASP A 324 -18.06 4.93 -2.46
N LEU A 325 -17.74 3.65 -2.64
CA LEU A 325 -18.72 2.56 -2.70
C LEU A 325 -18.33 1.41 -1.78
N VAL A 326 -19.33 0.72 -1.23
CA VAL A 326 -19.17 -0.61 -0.63
C VAL A 326 -20.24 -1.51 -1.22
N VAL A 327 -19.84 -2.62 -1.84
CA VAL A 327 -20.78 -3.58 -2.42
C VAL A 327 -20.97 -4.73 -1.45
N SER A 328 -22.20 -5.12 -1.18
CA SER A 328 -22.53 -6.29 -0.37
C SER A 328 -23.33 -7.29 -1.19
N VAL A 329 -22.82 -8.52 -1.27
CA VAL A 329 -23.47 -9.64 -1.95
C VAL A 329 -24.04 -10.58 -0.90
N TYR A 330 -25.33 -10.88 -1.04
CA TYR A 330 -26.06 -11.82 -0.19
C TYR A 330 -26.54 -12.99 -1.05
N ARG A 331 -26.09 -14.21 -0.74
CA ARG A 331 -26.65 -15.45 -1.29
C ARG A 331 -27.64 -15.98 -0.28
N VAL A 332 -28.87 -16.23 -0.69
CA VAL A 332 -29.98 -16.67 0.16
C VAL A 332 -30.46 -18.04 -0.31
N ARG A 333 -30.65 -18.98 0.61
CA ARG A 333 -31.29 -20.28 0.31
C ARG A 333 -32.36 -20.64 1.32
N ASN A 334 -33.33 -21.43 0.88
CA ASN A 334 -34.33 -22.04 1.73
C ASN A 334 -33.83 -23.40 2.22
N TYR A 335 -33.44 -23.46 3.49
CA TYR A 335 -32.98 -24.69 4.15
C TYR A 335 -34.15 -25.48 4.75
N SER A 336 -35.36 -24.92 4.80
CA SER A 336 -36.55 -25.56 5.36
C SER A 336 -37.09 -26.70 4.49
N ASP A 337 -37.92 -27.55 5.09
CA ASP A 337 -38.67 -28.61 4.40
C ASP A 337 -39.93 -28.08 3.67
N HIS A 338 -40.10 -26.76 3.59
CA HIS A 338 -41.29 -26.11 3.04
C HIS A 338 -40.95 -25.02 2.02
N THR A 339 -41.58 -25.06 0.84
CA THR A 339 -41.43 -24.00 -0.17
C THR A 339 -41.92 -22.65 0.37
N LEU A 340 -41.10 -21.60 0.24
CA LEU A 340 -41.48 -20.23 0.56
C LEU A 340 -41.98 -19.54 -0.71
N ASN A 341 -43.29 -19.33 -0.80
CA ASN A 341 -43.94 -18.88 -2.05
C ASN A 341 -43.72 -17.40 -2.38
N ARG A 342 -43.37 -16.60 -1.38
CA ARG A 342 -43.13 -15.17 -1.55
C ARG A 342 -42.12 -14.70 -0.52
N VAL A 343 -40.97 -14.30 -1.02
CA VAL A 343 -39.82 -13.82 -0.26
C VAL A 343 -39.43 -12.45 -0.80
N VAL A 344 -39.26 -11.48 0.11
CA VAL A 344 -38.74 -10.15 -0.17
C VAL A 344 -37.43 -9.99 0.56
N THR A 345 -36.39 -9.61 -0.17
CA THR A 345 -35.06 -9.32 0.36
C THR A 345 -34.73 -7.85 0.12
N GLY A 346 -34.14 -7.19 1.12
CA GLY A 346 -33.77 -5.80 0.98
C GLY A 346 -32.97 -5.22 2.14
N MET A 347 -32.68 -3.92 2.01
CA MET A 347 -32.07 -3.06 3.03
C MET A 347 -33.10 -2.17 3.71
N TYR A 348 -33.02 -2.10 5.03
CA TYR A 348 -33.53 -0.96 5.79
C TYR A 348 -32.40 0.03 6.02
N ALA A 349 -32.68 1.33 5.86
CA ALA A 349 -31.71 2.39 6.08
C ALA A 349 -32.26 3.54 6.93
N ASP A 350 -31.53 3.89 7.98
CA ASP A 350 -31.73 5.12 8.77
C ASP A 350 -30.49 6.02 8.66
N ALA A 351 -30.30 6.60 7.47
CA ALA A 351 -29.20 7.51 7.20
C ALA A 351 -29.51 8.88 7.81
N ASN A 352 -28.69 9.34 8.76
CA ASN A 352 -28.84 10.65 9.38
C ASN A 352 -27.92 11.68 8.70
N VAL A 353 -28.08 11.85 7.38
CA VAL A 353 -27.23 12.70 6.54
C VAL A 353 -27.10 14.12 7.12
N GLY A 354 -25.89 14.54 7.49
CA GLY A 354 -25.65 15.92 7.93
C GLY A 354 -26.24 16.31 9.30
N ARG A 355 -26.58 15.34 10.17
CA ARG A 355 -27.23 15.51 11.50
C ARG A 355 -28.75 15.71 11.41
N SER A 356 -29.49 15.21 12.41
CA SER A 356 -30.95 15.06 12.35
C SER A 356 -31.73 16.38 12.13
N GLY A 357 -32.45 16.45 11.00
CA GLY A 357 -33.39 17.50 10.63
C GLY A 357 -33.24 17.92 9.16
N TYR A 358 -34.37 18.02 8.43
CA TYR A 358 -34.50 18.46 7.03
C TYR A 358 -33.89 17.55 5.93
N ASN A 359 -33.83 16.24 6.16
CA ASN A 359 -33.38 15.31 5.11
C ASN A 359 -34.43 15.16 3.99
N ALA A 360 -33.96 15.04 2.75
CA ALA A 360 -34.79 14.71 1.59
C ALA A 360 -34.25 13.46 0.89
N ALA A 361 -35.13 12.71 0.24
CA ALA A 361 -34.76 11.53 -0.54
C ALA A 361 -35.44 11.57 -1.91
N ASP A 362 -34.79 10.93 -2.88
CA ASP A 362 -35.23 10.79 -4.27
C ASP A 362 -34.70 9.45 -4.78
N TYR A 363 -35.40 8.90 -5.76
CA TYR A 363 -35.04 7.62 -6.34
C TYR A 363 -35.03 7.74 -7.86
N LYS A 364 -34.14 6.97 -8.46
CA LYS A 364 -34.29 6.57 -9.85
C LYS A 364 -34.63 5.07 -9.81
N VAL A 365 -35.60 4.67 -10.62
CA VAL A 365 -36.00 3.27 -10.77
C VAL A 365 -35.96 3.00 -12.26
N ALA A 366 -35.55 1.80 -12.67
CA ALA A 366 -35.72 1.35 -14.03
C ALA A 366 -37.23 1.30 -14.37
N GLU A 367 -37.74 2.33 -15.06
CA GLU A 367 -39.11 2.34 -15.55
C GLU A 367 -39.26 1.35 -16.72
N PHE A 368 -39.75 0.15 -16.42
CA PHE A 368 -40.18 -0.80 -17.43
C PHE A 368 -41.44 -0.28 -18.16
N GLY A 369 -41.25 0.56 -19.19
CA GLY A 369 -42.38 1.01 -20.00
C GLY A 369 -42.33 2.38 -20.69
N ALA A 370 -41.18 3.04 -20.83
CA ALA A 370 -41.09 4.25 -21.65
C ALA A 370 -39.90 4.19 -22.62
N THR A 371 -40.24 3.95 -23.89
CA THR A 371 -39.48 4.20 -25.14
C THR A 371 -37.96 4.42 -25.01
N ASP A 372 -37.24 3.39 -25.47
CA ASP A 372 -35.82 3.31 -25.83
C ASP A 372 -34.81 3.35 -24.65
N GLU A 373 -34.19 2.18 -24.38
CA GLU A 373 -32.96 1.97 -23.57
C GLU A 373 -33.05 1.89 -22.02
N GLY A 374 -34.15 1.41 -21.44
CA GLY A 374 -34.22 1.20 -19.97
C GLY A 374 -33.46 -0.03 -19.47
N ARG A 375 -32.16 0.10 -19.20
CA ARG A 375 -31.30 -0.87 -18.46
C ARG A 375 -31.38 -0.64 -16.94
N LEU A 376 -30.98 -1.64 -16.13
CA LEU A 376 -30.88 -1.60 -14.65
C LEU A 376 -29.94 -0.50 -14.08
N GLU A 377 -29.31 0.29 -14.95
CA GLU A 377 -28.34 1.36 -14.64
C GLU A 377 -28.83 2.36 -13.58
N PHE A 378 -30.14 2.50 -13.36
CA PHE A 378 -30.71 3.50 -12.46
C PHE A 378 -31.43 2.97 -11.23
N ASP A 379 -31.37 1.69 -10.87
CA ASP A 379 -32.01 1.15 -9.65
C ASP A 379 -31.30 1.63 -8.36
N ILE A 380 -31.47 2.92 -8.02
CA ILE A 380 -30.83 3.63 -6.91
C ILE A 380 -31.84 4.47 -6.13
N LEU A 381 -31.77 4.39 -4.81
CA LEU A 381 -32.42 5.30 -3.87
C LEU A 381 -31.35 6.07 -3.09
N TYR A 382 -31.43 7.40 -3.09
CA TYR A 382 -30.46 8.24 -2.40
C TYR A 382 -31.13 9.33 -1.55
N GLN A 383 -30.41 9.76 -0.53
CA GLN A 383 -30.81 10.71 0.48
C GLN A 383 -29.73 11.79 0.63
N TRP A 384 -30.16 13.04 0.75
CA TRP A 384 -29.29 14.19 0.95
C TRP A 384 -29.90 15.17 1.96
N GLN A 385 -29.08 16.14 2.40
CA GLN A 385 -29.54 17.22 3.26
C GLN A 385 -30.18 18.32 2.41
N LYS A 386 -31.46 18.66 2.66
CA LYS A 386 -32.24 19.60 1.82
C LYS A 386 -31.70 21.04 1.88
N PHE A 387 -31.15 21.43 3.02
CA PHE A 387 -30.59 22.77 3.26
C PHE A 387 -29.17 22.67 3.84
N PRO A 388 -28.17 22.24 3.03
CA PRO A 388 -26.82 21.99 3.53
C PRO A 388 -26.12 23.27 4.03
N ASP A 389 -26.43 24.43 3.44
CA ASP A 389 -25.89 25.73 3.82
C ASP A 389 -26.34 26.21 5.22
N GLU A 390 -27.38 25.60 5.81
CA GLU A 390 -27.86 25.95 7.15
C GLU A 390 -27.07 25.24 8.27
N LEU A 391 -26.21 24.30 7.93
CA LEU A 391 -25.37 23.59 8.89
C LEU A 391 -24.07 24.35 9.12
N ASP A 392 -23.71 24.55 10.38
CA ASP A 392 -22.46 25.18 10.80
C ASP A 392 -21.29 24.19 10.65
N THR A 393 -21.08 23.67 9.43
CA THR A 393 -20.02 22.72 9.08
C THR A 393 -19.09 23.32 8.04
N TYR A 394 -17.78 23.17 8.25
CA TYR A 394 -16.76 23.63 7.31
C TYR A 394 -16.50 22.63 6.16
N LYS A 395 -17.19 21.47 6.16
CA LYS A 395 -17.07 20.39 5.16
C LYS A 395 -18.35 20.29 4.32
N LYS A 396 -18.21 20.01 3.01
CA LYS A 396 -19.34 19.75 2.09
C LYS A 396 -20.01 18.43 2.50
N ILE A 397 -21.32 18.47 2.74
CA ILE A 397 -22.12 17.27 3.03
C ILE A 397 -22.49 16.62 1.71
N GLY A 398 -22.17 15.33 1.59
CA GLY A 398 -22.45 14.51 0.43
C GLY A 398 -23.82 13.86 0.49
N VAL A 399 -23.98 12.89 -0.40
CA VAL A 399 -25.19 12.10 -0.62
C VAL A 399 -24.92 10.67 -0.19
N PHE A 400 -25.92 10.03 0.42
CA PHE A 400 -25.90 8.63 0.79
C PHE A 400 -26.97 7.89 -0.02
N GLY A 401 -26.69 6.69 -0.52
CA GLY A 401 -27.71 5.88 -1.21
C GLY A 401 -27.43 4.38 -1.19
N PHE A 402 -28.44 3.63 -1.60
CA PHE A 402 -28.34 2.20 -1.93
C PHE A 402 -28.76 1.97 -3.37
N ALA A 403 -28.08 1.06 -4.05
CA ALA A 403 -28.43 0.63 -5.40
C ALA A 403 -28.37 -0.89 -5.55
N PHE A 404 -29.19 -1.46 -6.43
CA PHE A 404 -29.06 -2.85 -6.84
C PHE A 404 -28.07 -2.94 -7.99
N LEU A 405 -27.11 -3.86 -7.88
CA LEU A 405 -26.27 -4.32 -8.98
C LEU A 405 -26.77 -5.66 -9.52
N GLU A 406 -27.31 -6.49 -8.62
CA GLU A 406 -27.88 -7.80 -8.92
C GLU A 406 -29.17 -7.99 -8.13
N SER A 407 -30.23 -8.42 -8.79
CA SER A 407 -31.45 -8.90 -8.15
C SER A 407 -31.72 -10.34 -8.62
N PRO A 408 -32.41 -11.17 -7.81
CA PRO A 408 -32.57 -12.59 -8.11
C PRO A 408 -33.36 -12.76 -9.40
N GLY A 409 -32.82 -13.58 -10.30
CA GLY A 409 -33.43 -13.79 -11.59
C GLY A 409 -34.54 -14.82 -11.65
N ILE A 410 -35.33 -14.76 -12.73
CA ILE A 410 -36.39 -15.75 -13.02
C ILE A 410 -36.00 -16.56 -14.27
N GLU A 411 -34.85 -17.23 -14.14
CA GLU A 411 -34.11 -18.11 -15.06
C GLU A 411 -34.93 -19.12 -15.90
N TYR A 412 -36.23 -19.30 -15.67
CA TYR A 412 -37.04 -20.36 -16.31
C TYR A 412 -38.49 -19.94 -16.63
N ASN A 413 -38.77 -18.64 -16.82
CA ASN A 413 -40.13 -18.15 -17.09
C ASN A 413 -40.43 -17.90 -18.59
N GLY A 414 -39.43 -17.96 -19.47
CA GLY A 414 -39.52 -17.67 -20.90
C GLY A 414 -39.55 -16.18 -21.25
N GLU A 415 -39.20 -15.31 -20.31
CA GLU A 415 -39.15 -13.86 -20.45
C GLU A 415 -37.68 -13.38 -20.28
N ASP A 416 -37.38 -12.22 -20.84
CA ASP A 416 -36.12 -11.48 -20.66
C ASP A 416 -36.48 -10.34 -19.68
N ASP A 417 -36.28 -10.59 -18.38
CA ASP A 417 -36.80 -9.75 -17.28
C ASP A 417 -36.02 -8.43 -17.16
N ASP A 418 -34.77 -8.33 -17.63
CA ASP A 418 -33.94 -7.12 -17.59
C ASP A 418 -33.55 -6.49 -18.95
N ARG A 419 -33.86 -7.16 -20.07
CA ARG A 419 -33.73 -6.68 -21.46
C ARG A 419 -32.30 -6.48 -21.93
N ASP A 420 -31.39 -7.33 -21.49
CA ASP A 420 -30.04 -7.38 -22.04
C ASP A 420 -29.97 -8.07 -23.42
N GLY A 421 -31.01 -8.85 -23.77
CA GLY A 421 -31.17 -9.52 -25.06
C GLY A 421 -31.06 -11.05 -25.00
N ILE A 422 -30.92 -11.62 -23.80
CA ILE A 422 -30.83 -13.04 -23.56
C ILE A 422 -32.07 -13.47 -22.75
N ILE A 423 -32.51 -14.73 -22.88
CA ILE A 423 -33.77 -15.23 -22.29
C ILE A 423 -33.45 -16.44 -21.44
N ASP A 424 -34.04 -16.51 -20.23
CA ASP A 424 -33.92 -17.66 -19.31
C ASP A 424 -32.46 -17.97 -18.97
N GLU A 425 -31.68 -16.94 -18.65
CA GLU A 425 -30.27 -17.10 -18.31
C GLU A 425 -30.07 -17.65 -16.90
N SER A 426 -29.02 -18.45 -16.70
CA SER A 426 -28.79 -19.16 -15.45
C SER A 426 -27.30 -19.34 -15.15
N LEU A 427 -26.87 -18.84 -13.99
CA LEU A 427 -25.52 -18.97 -13.44
C LEU A 427 -25.12 -20.41 -12.98
N SER A 428 -25.76 -21.44 -13.50
CA SER A 428 -25.61 -22.82 -12.98
C SER A 428 -26.16 -23.93 -13.86
N ASP A 429 -26.52 -23.66 -15.11
CA ASP A 429 -27.01 -24.70 -16.02
C ASP A 429 -25.87 -25.35 -16.83
N GLY A 430 -24.64 -24.86 -16.66
CA GLY A 430 -23.43 -25.35 -17.32
C GLY A 430 -23.32 -24.91 -18.78
N ILE A 431 -23.98 -23.81 -19.14
CA ILE A 431 -23.95 -23.20 -20.47
C ILE A 431 -23.39 -21.78 -20.31
N ASP A 432 -22.45 -21.43 -21.17
CA ASP A 432 -22.00 -20.05 -21.40
C ASP A 432 -23.01 -19.43 -22.37
N ASN A 433 -23.90 -18.60 -21.83
CA ASN A 433 -25.11 -18.08 -22.47
C ASN A 433 -24.81 -16.88 -23.38
N ASP A 434 -23.85 -16.05 -23.00
CA ASP A 434 -23.46 -14.86 -23.75
C ASP A 434 -22.28 -15.11 -24.71
N HIS A 435 -21.65 -16.28 -24.59
CA HIS A 435 -20.54 -16.80 -25.39
C HIS A 435 -19.23 -15.99 -25.22
N ASP A 436 -18.99 -15.42 -24.05
CA ASP A 436 -17.81 -14.62 -23.78
C ASP A 436 -16.62 -15.43 -23.19
N TRP A 437 -16.85 -16.67 -22.75
CA TRP A 437 -15.80 -17.58 -22.27
C TRP A 437 -14.83 -17.99 -23.38
N ARG A 438 -13.53 -17.82 -23.12
CA ARG A 438 -12.45 -18.11 -24.08
C ARG A 438 -11.62 -19.31 -23.63
N PRO A 439 -11.59 -20.41 -24.42
CA PRO A 439 -10.75 -21.56 -24.11
C PRO A 439 -9.26 -21.21 -24.20
N PHE A 440 -8.43 -22.06 -23.59
CA PHE A 440 -6.98 -22.06 -23.79
C PHE A 440 -6.60 -22.00 -25.29
N ALA A 441 -5.69 -21.10 -25.62
CA ALA A 441 -5.22 -20.87 -26.98
C ALA A 441 -3.84 -21.51 -27.20
N ASP A 442 -3.82 -22.69 -27.85
CA ASP A 442 -2.63 -23.47 -28.21
C ASP A 442 -1.84 -22.81 -29.37
N THR A 443 -1.27 -21.64 -29.06
CA THR A 443 -0.51 -20.75 -29.96
C THR A 443 0.99 -21.00 -29.92
N GLY A 444 1.47 -21.71 -28.91
CA GLY A 444 2.87 -21.97 -28.62
C GLY A 444 3.63 -20.76 -28.09
N LEU A 445 4.79 -21.03 -27.48
CA LEU A 445 5.71 -19.98 -27.04
C LEU A 445 6.28 -19.15 -28.22
N PRO A 446 6.42 -17.81 -28.08
CA PRO A 446 7.02 -16.95 -29.09
C PRO A 446 8.41 -17.42 -29.53
N ASP A 447 8.63 -17.50 -30.84
CA ASP A 447 9.91 -17.87 -31.47
C ASP A 447 10.48 -19.27 -31.12
N ILE A 448 9.66 -20.19 -30.57
CA ILE A 448 10.05 -21.57 -30.25
C ILE A 448 9.26 -22.58 -31.11
N PRO A 449 9.81 -23.07 -32.24
CA PRO A 449 9.07 -23.95 -33.15
C PRO A 449 8.69 -25.30 -32.52
N GLY A 450 7.43 -25.71 -32.68
CA GLY A 450 6.92 -27.01 -32.26
C GLY A 450 6.21 -27.04 -30.91
N THR A 451 6.08 -25.87 -30.27
CA THR A 451 5.16 -25.60 -29.15
C THR A 451 3.73 -25.42 -29.69
N GLU A 452 3.56 -24.66 -30.77
CA GLU A 452 2.28 -24.42 -31.44
C GLU A 452 1.48 -25.69 -31.82
N GLY A 453 0.19 -25.74 -31.43
CA GLY A 453 -0.76 -26.77 -31.85
C GLY A 453 -0.48 -28.17 -31.29
N ASN A 454 0.20 -28.25 -30.15
CA ASN A 454 0.66 -29.52 -29.56
C ASN A 454 -0.33 -30.13 -28.55
N GLY A 455 -1.36 -29.37 -28.16
CA GLY A 455 -2.40 -29.73 -27.20
C GLY A 455 -1.94 -29.70 -25.75
N LYS A 456 -0.94 -28.89 -25.42
CA LYS A 456 -0.44 -28.69 -24.05
C LYS A 456 -0.10 -27.23 -23.87
N TRP A 457 -0.34 -26.73 -22.67
CA TRP A 457 0.19 -25.46 -22.22
C TRP A 457 1.72 -25.50 -22.18
N ASP A 458 2.36 -24.59 -22.91
CA ASP A 458 3.81 -24.43 -22.95
C ASP A 458 4.27 -23.24 -22.09
N THR A 459 5.35 -23.45 -21.32
CA THR A 459 6.00 -22.43 -20.50
C THR A 459 7.51 -22.63 -20.48
N GLU A 460 8.26 -21.54 -20.38
CA GLU A 460 9.70 -21.55 -20.10
C GLU A 460 9.99 -21.87 -18.62
N ASP A 461 9.03 -21.67 -17.72
CA ASP A 461 9.16 -21.99 -16.30
C ASP A 461 9.09 -23.50 -16.05
N THR A 462 10.24 -24.18 -16.16
CA THR A 462 10.25 -25.64 -16.10
C THR A 462 10.01 -26.19 -14.69
N ASN A 463 10.17 -25.34 -13.67
CA ASN A 463 10.05 -25.74 -12.27
C ASN A 463 8.90 -25.03 -11.52
N LEU A 464 8.19 -24.13 -12.18
CA LEU A 464 6.99 -23.43 -11.73
C LEU A 464 7.26 -22.57 -10.48
N ASN A 465 8.41 -21.90 -10.43
CA ASN A 465 8.77 -20.99 -9.34
C ASN A 465 8.50 -19.52 -9.66
N GLY A 466 7.98 -19.20 -10.86
CA GLY A 466 7.70 -17.84 -11.31
C GLY A 466 8.95 -17.00 -11.54
N ALA A 467 10.13 -17.60 -11.63
CA ALA A 467 11.39 -16.93 -11.83
C ALA A 467 12.14 -17.51 -13.03
N LEU A 468 12.66 -16.63 -13.89
CA LEU A 468 13.50 -17.04 -15.02
C LEU A 468 14.83 -17.61 -14.54
N ASP A 469 14.96 -18.95 -14.51
CA ASP A 469 16.19 -19.61 -14.08
C ASP A 469 17.22 -19.79 -15.22
N PRO A 470 18.52 -19.95 -14.89
CA PRO A 470 19.55 -20.16 -15.90
C PRO A 470 19.29 -21.36 -16.80
N GLY A 471 18.95 -21.09 -18.06
CA GLY A 471 18.68 -22.10 -19.09
C GLY A 471 17.20 -22.25 -19.44
N GLU A 472 16.32 -21.50 -18.78
CA GLU A 472 14.88 -21.42 -19.09
C GLU A 472 14.56 -20.38 -20.16
N ASP A 473 15.37 -19.31 -20.27
CA ASP A 473 15.26 -18.31 -21.35
C ASP A 473 15.72 -18.90 -22.71
N ILE A 474 14.81 -19.57 -23.42
CA ILE A 474 15.10 -20.30 -24.66
C ILE A 474 15.31 -19.30 -25.80
N ASN A 475 14.47 -18.26 -25.87
CA ASN A 475 14.50 -17.27 -26.94
C ASN A 475 15.44 -16.07 -26.68
N LYS A 476 16.01 -15.96 -25.47
CA LYS A 476 16.97 -14.95 -25.02
C LYS A 476 16.40 -13.54 -24.94
N ASN A 477 15.15 -13.43 -24.50
CA ASN A 477 14.49 -12.15 -24.30
C ASN A 477 14.60 -11.65 -22.84
N ASP A 478 15.34 -12.36 -21.97
CA ASP A 478 15.47 -12.10 -20.53
C ASP A 478 14.11 -12.04 -19.80
N ARG A 479 13.10 -12.75 -20.29
CA ARG A 479 11.75 -12.86 -19.73
C ARG A 479 11.30 -14.31 -19.63
N LEU A 480 10.32 -14.54 -18.78
CA LEU A 480 9.68 -15.84 -18.62
C LEU A 480 8.47 -15.88 -19.57
N ASP A 481 8.54 -16.65 -20.65
CA ASP A 481 7.41 -16.78 -21.56
C ASP A 481 6.51 -17.96 -21.17
N TYR A 482 5.20 -17.69 -21.22
CA TYR A 482 4.15 -18.69 -21.06
C TYR A 482 3.05 -18.45 -22.09
N GLU A 483 2.39 -19.53 -22.43
CA GLU A 483 1.26 -19.52 -23.36
C GLU A 483 -0.01 -18.98 -22.69
N GLU A 484 -0.88 -18.34 -23.47
CA GLU A 484 -2.09 -17.71 -22.96
C GLU A 484 -3.16 -18.74 -22.56
N VAL A 485 -3.56 -18.70 -21.29
CA VAL A 485 -4.61 -19.58 -20.74
C VAL A 485 -6.03 -19.07 -20.95
N ASN A 486 -6.21 -17.78 -21.24
CA ASN A 486 -7.51 -17.10 -21.35
C ASN A 486 -8.39 -17.31 -20.09
N ASP A 487 -9.62 -17.82 -20.25
CA ASP A 487 -10.57 -18.07 -19.16
C ASP A 487 -10.45 -19.52 -18.61
N ASP A 488 -9.61 -20.37 -19.22
CA ASP A 488 -9.35 -21.76 -18.83
C ASP A 488 -8.32 -21.85 -17.69
N ARG A 489 -8.67 -21.22 -16.55
CA ARG A 489 -7.82 -21.05 -15.36
C ARG A 489 -8.04 -22.14 -14.31
N GLY A 490 -8.91 -23.11 -14.59
CA GLY A 490 -9.24 -24.16 -13.64
C GLY A 490 -10.15 -23.72 -12.47
N SER A 491 -10.34 -24.66 -11.55
CA SER A 491 -11.29 -24.63 -10.44
C SER A 491 -10.93 -23.67 -9.32
N ASP A 492 -9.66 -23.25 -9.21
CA ASP A 492 -9.25 -22.25 -8.24
C ASP A 492 -9.31 -20.80 -8.78
N GLY A 493 -9.54 -20.66 -10.09
CA GLY A 493 -9.76 -19.40 -10.80
C GLY A 493 -8.51 -18.54 -10.97
N ILE A 494 -7.31 -19.08 -10.77
CA ILE A 494 -6.03 -18.34 -10.88
C ILE A 494 -5.18 -18.95 -11.98
N GLY A 495 -4.73 -18.12 -12.92
CA GLY A 495 -3.85 -18.54 -14.02
C GLY A 495 -2.37 -18.17 -13.82
N PRO A 496 -1.45 -18.73 -14.61
CA PRO A 496 0.00 -18.49 -14.54
C PRO A 496 0.42 -17.05 -14.86
N ASP A 497 -0.48 -16.25 -15.43
CA ASP A 497 -0.32 -14.82 -15.69
C ASP A 497 -0.68 -13.94 -14.47
N GLU A 498 -1.01 -14.55 -13.31
CA GLU A 498 -1.31 -13.84 -12.06
C GLU A 498 -0.24 -14.07 -10.98
N ASN A 499 0.11 -13.01 -10.23
CA ASN A 499 1.15 -13.05 -9.18
C ASN A 499 0.86 -14.06 -8.04
N SER A 500 -0.40 -14.44 -7.83
CA SER A 500 -0.82 -15.38 -6.77
C SER A 500 -0.98 -16.82 -7.26
N TRP A 501 -0.51 -17.13 -8.47
CA TRP A 501 -0.66 -18.46 -9.05
C TRP A 501 0.09 -19.53 -8.25
N PRO A 502 -0.58 -20.60 -7.83
CA PRO A 502 0.02 -21.64 -6.99
C PRO A 502 0.65 -22.80 -7.77
N GLY A 503 0.64 -22.73 -9.09
CA GLY A 503 0.90 -23.84 -9.98
C GLY A 503 -0.38 -24.61 -10.36
N PRO A 504 -0.28 -25.59 -11.29
CA PRO A 504 -1.42 -26.21 -11.91
C PRO A 504 -2.37 -26.91 -10.94
N ASP A 505 -3.65 -26.77 -11.22
CA ASP A 505 -4.73 -27.37 -10.45
C ASP A 505 -4.58 -28.90 -10.28
N PRO A 506 -4.61 -29.45 -9.04
CA PRO A 506 -4.37 -30.88 -8.80
C PRO A 506 -5.38 -31.83 -9.47
N ASN A 507 -6.56 -31.32 -9.83
CA ASN A 507 -7.63 -32.06 -10.52
C ASN A 507 -7.49 -32.01 -12.06
N GLY A 508 -6.56 -31.21 -12.59
CA GLY A 508 -6.33 -31.03 -14.03
C GLY A 508 -7.41 -30.23 -14.77
N SER A 509 -8.13 -29.33 -14.08
CA SER A 509 -9.09 -28.43 -14.76
C SER A 509 -8.41 -27.35 -15.58
N GLU A 510 -7.25 -26.85 -15.15
CA GLU A 510 -6.57 -25.74 -15.82
C GLU A 510 -5.96 -26.14 -17.18
N THR A 511 -6.14 -25.29 -18.19
CA THR A 511 -5.66 -25.43 -19.58
C THR A 511 -6.14 -26.70 -20.31
N ASN A 512 -7.34 -27.19 -19.98
CA ASN A 512 -7.85 -28.44 -20.54
C ASN A 512 -8.75 -28.26 -21.79
N GLY A 513 -9.07 -27.01 -22.13
CA GLY A 513 -9.89 -26.58 -23.26
C GLY A 513 -11.39 -26.83 -23.08
N ILE A 514 -11.86 -27.06 -21.86
CA ILE A 514 -13.25 -27.40 -21.51
C ILE A 514 -13.68 -26.50 -20.36
N VAL A 515 -14.89 -25.92 -20.48
CA VAL A 515 -15.49 -25.14 -19.40
C VAL A 515 -15.57 -25.93 -18.08
N ASP A 516 -14.99 -25.35 -17.03
CA ASP A 516 -14.91 -25.96 -15.71
C ASP A 516 -15.49 -25.03 -14.63
N PRO A 517 -16.37 -25.53 -13.73
CA PRO A 517 -16.89 -24.69 -12.66
C PRO A 517 -15.77 -24.09 -11.79
N GLY A 518 -15.81 -22.77 -11.60
CA GLY A 518 -14.80 -21.99 -10.90
C GLY A 518 -13.95 -21.10 -11.81
N GLU A 519 -14.02 -21.31 -13.13
CA GLU A 519 -13.32 -20.51 -14.12
C GLU A 519 -13.93 -19.13 -14.31
N PRO A 520 -13.16 -18.10 -14.68
CA PRO A 520 -13.66 -16.81 -15.17
C PRO A 520 -14.77 -16.96 -16.22
N ASN A 521 -15.78 -16.08 -16.21
CA ASN A 521 -16.78 -16.00 -17.29
C ASN A 521 -17.52 -17.34 -17.52
N PHE A 522 -17.84 -18.06 -16.44
CA PHE A 522 -18.65 -19.27 -16.55
C PHE A 522 -19.53 -19.54 -15.32
N ASP A 523 -20.85 -19.74 -15.53
CA ASP A 523 -21.82 -20.05 -14.48
C ASP A 523 -21.72 -19.05 -13.30
N SER A 524 -21.39 -19.53 -12.09
CA SER A 524 -21.43 -18.75 -10.85
C SER A 524 -20.37 -17.66 -10.71
N THR A 525 -19.42 -17.60 -11.65
CA THR A 525 -18.39 -16.54 -11.75
C THR A 525 -18.71 -15.53 -12.86
N ASP A 526 -19.82 -15.71 -13.58
CA ASP A 526 -20.26 -14.88 -14.70
C ASP A 526 -21.58 -14.16 -14.41
N ILE A 527 -21.48 -13.15 -13.56
CA ILE A 527 -22.65 -12.54 -12.91
C ILE A 527 -23.51 -11.68 -13.83
N ASP A 528 -23.07 -11.39 -15.04
CA ASP A 528 -23.87 -10.72 -16.05
C ASP A 528 -24.77 -11.65 -16.88
N GLU A 529 -24.70 -12.97 -16.71
CA GLU A 529 -25.67 -13.95 -17.26
C GLU A 529 -26.90 -14.17 -16.35
N ALA A 530 -27.19 -13.24 -15.44
CA ALA A 530 -28.29 -13.39 -14.49
C ALA A 530 -29.51 -12.59 -14.95
N ASP A 531 -30.60 -13.27 -15.31
CA ASP A 531 -31.87 -12.64 -15.76
C ASP A 531 -32.56 -11.79 -14.65
N GLN A 532 -32.23 -10.50 -14.49
CA GLN A 532 -32.55 -9.79 -13.25
C GLN A 532 -33.99 -9.24 -13.15
N ALA A 533 -34.63 -9.47 -11.99
CA ALA A 533 -36.00 -9.01 -11.71
C ALA A 533 -36.19 -7.51 -11.40
N GLY A 534 -35.12 -6.80 -11.02
CA GLY A 534 -35.06 -5.38 -10.65
C GLY A 534 -35.65 -4.99 -9.29
N LEU A 535 -35.53 -3.70 -8.96
CA LEU A 535 -36.02 -3.06 -7.74
C LEU A 535 -37.56 -2.87 -7.75
N LYS A 536 -38.28 -3.36 -6.71
CA LYS A 536 -39.76 -3.31 -6.66
C LYS A 536 -40.39 -2.91 -5.31
N HIS A 537 -39.61 -2.80 -4.23
CA HIS A 537 -40.10 -2.34 -2.92
C HIS A 537 -39.29 -1.14 -2.45
N VAL A 538 -39.78 0.07 -2.72
CA VAL A 538 -39.11 1.33 -2.40
C VAL A 538 -40.04 2.20 -1.57
N TYR A 539 -39.78 2.33 -0.28
CA TYR A 539 -40.64 3.11 0.61
C TYR A 539 -39.81 4.05 1.49
N VAL A 540 -40.08 5.35 1.41
CA VAL A 540 -39.51 6.36 2.31
C VAL A 540 -40.58 6.80 3.29
N TYR A 541 -40.25 6.79 4.59
CA TYR A 541 -41.18 7.09 5.67
C TYR A 541 -40.50 7.75 6.86
N GLU A 542 -41.30 8.36 7.71
CA GLU A 542 -40.82 8.98 8.96
C GLU A 542 -40.44 7.91 10.00
N THR A 543 -39.24 8.02 10.59
CA THR A 543 -38.58 7.01 11.44
C THR A 543 -39.42 6.53 12.66
N ASN A 544 -40.43 7.30 13.08
CA ASN A 544 -41.23 7.01 14.29
C ASN A 544 -42.67 6.51 14.03
N LYS A 545 -43.08 6.24 12.79
CA LYS A 545 -44.45 5.81 12.44
C LYS A 545 -44.69 4.31 12.60
N ASP A 546 -44.81 3.81 13.83
CA ASP A 546 -45.29 2.44 14.16
C ASP A 546 -44.45 1.26 13.61
N LEU A 547 -43.19 1.49 13.23
CA LEU A 547 -42.28 0.51 12.61
C LEU A 547 -41.85 -0.67 13.51
N LYS A 548 -42.28 -0.70 14.78
CA LYS A 548 -41.97 -1.76 15.76
C LYS A 548 -42.91 -2.97 15.69
N ASP A 549 -43.88 -2.94 14.78
CA ASP A 549 -44.90 -3.98 14.61
C ASP A 549 -44.73 -4.60 13.22
N ASP A 550 -44.09 -5.77 13.18
CA ASP A 550 -43.79 -6.54 11.96
C ASP A 550 -45.00 -6.75 11.07
N LYS A 551 -46.18 -6.98 11.66
CA LYS A 551 -47.40 -7.18 10.89
C LYS A 551 -47.82 -5.90 10.19
N LYS A 552 -47.74 -4.75 10.87
CA LYS A 552 -48.03 -3.46 10.25
C LYS A 552 -46.98 -3.10 9.20
N PHE A 553 -45.71 -3.34 9.49
CA PHE A 553 -44.62 -3.10 8.58
C PHE A 553 -44.80 -3.91 7.29
N TRP A 554 -45.00 -5.23 7.43
CA TRP A 554 -45.30 -6.11 6.31
C TRP A 554 -46.52 -5.62 5.53
N THR A 555 -47.67 -5.44 6.21
CA THR A 555 -48.93 -5.06 5.56
C THR A 555 -48.82 -3.74 4.80
N LYS A 556 -47.98 -2.81 5.27
CA LYS A 556 -47.84 -1.48 4.69
C LYS A 556 -46.79 -1.42 3.57
N TYR A 557 -45.65 -2.09 3.74
CA TYR A 557 -44.47 -1.86 2.88
C TYR A 557 -44.02 -3.10 2.10
N LEU A 558 -44.30 -4.32 2.56
CA LEU A 558 -43.81 -5.55 1.90
C LEU A 558 -44.92 -6.40 1.29
N ALA A 559 -46.19 -6.17 1.68
CA ALA A 559 -47.33 -6.97 1.27
C ALA A 559 -47.72 -6.76 -0.20
N GLN A 560 -47.25 -5.72 -0.87
CA GLN A 560 -47.40 -5.51 -2.32
C GLN A 560 -46.16 -4.80 -2.86
N GLU A 561 -45.77 -5.13 -4.10
CA GLU A 561 -44.76 -4.35 -4.81
C GLU A 561 -45.26 -2.92 -5.01
N GLY A 562 -44.36 -1.96 -4.86
CA GLY A 562 -44.73 -0.55 -4.93
C GLY A 562 -43.59 0.40 -4.58
N THR A 563 -43.82 1.65 -4.95
CA THR A 563 -42.91 2.76 -4.71
C THR A 563 -43.68 3.93 -4.10
N GLU A 564 -43.32 4.34 -2.89
CA GLU A 564 -43.92 5.49 -2.20
C GLU A 564 -42.84 6.31 -1.49
N VAL A 565 -42.68 7.59 -1.88
CA VAL A 565 -41.84 8.55 -1.16
C VAL A 565 -42.74 9.53 -0.42
N GLN A 566 -42.73 9.46 0.91
CA GLN A 566 -43.43 10.44 1.73
C GLN A 566 -42.59 11.72 1.85
N ASP A 567 -43.13 12.84 1.37
CA ASP A 567 -42.56 14.17 1.62
C ASP A 567 -42.76 14.53 3.10
N THR A 568 -41.65 14.76 3.82
CA THR A 568 -41.65 15.09 5.24
C THR A 568 -40.43 15.96 5.57
N ASP A 569 -40.58 16.84 6.56
CA ASP A 569 -39.50 17.70 7.08
C ASP A 569 -38.85 17.10 8.35
N GLU A 570 -39.29 15.90 8.79
CA GLU A 570 -38.74 15.16 9.94
C GLU A 570 -37.69 14.11 9.52
N GLY A 571 -37.12 13.36 10.49
CA GLY A 571 -36.19 12.27 10.19
C GLY A 571 -36.84 11.19 9.32
N ILE A 572 -36.15 10.80 8.25
CA ILE A 572 -36.60 9.79 7.29
C ILE A 572 -35.76 8.53 7.42
N SER A 573 -36.43 7.41 7.22
CA SER A 573 -35.83 6.10 7.01
C SER A 573 -36.49 5.47 5.81
N PHE A 574 -35.84 4.48 5.19
CA PHE A 574 -36.37 3.88 3.98
C PHE A 574 -36.12 2.38 3.91
N THR A 575 -36.96 1.72 3.12
CA THR A 575 -36.74 0.35 2.68
C THR A 575 -36.48 0.30 1.19
N PHE A 576 -35.54 -0.56 0.83
CA PHE A 576 -35.07 -0.79 -0.52
C PHE A 576 -35.00 -2.30 -0.75
N GLY A 577 -35.87 -2.87 -1.59
CA GLY A 577 -35.99 -4.34 -1.74
C GLY A 577 -36.37 -4.81 -3.14
N ALA A 578 -35.92 -6.02 -3.48
CA ALA A 578 -36.11 -6.65 -4.77
C ALA A 578 -37.55 -7.16 -5.00
N LYS A 579 -37.90 -7.52 -6.24
CA LYS A 579 -39.15 -8.23 -6.60
C LYS A 579 -39.40 -9.44 -5.70
N ASN A 580 -40.68 -9.80 -5.50
CA ASN A 580 -41.00 -11.00 -4.75
C ASN A 580 -40.50 -12.24 -5.48
N VAL A 581 -39.75 -13.10 -4.80
CA VAL A 581 -39.28 -14.38 -5.35
C VAL A 581 -39.84 -15.58 -4.60
N ARG A 582 -39.90 -16.73 -5.29
CA ARG A 582 -40.20 -18.03 -4.71
C ARG A 582 -38.88 -18.71 -4.35
N LEU A 583 -38.81 -19.34 -3.17
CA LEU A 583 -37.69 -20.20 -2.79
C LEU A 583 -38.20 -21.63 -2.55
N GLU A 584 -37.90 -22.52 -3.50
CA GLU A 584 -38.09 -23.97 -3.39
C GLU A 584 -37.20 -24.59 -2.32
N THR A 585 -37.56 -25.78 -1.85
CA THR A 585 -36.75 -26.55 -0.91
C THR A 585 -35.50 -27.11 -1.60
N ILE A 586 -34.44 -27.37 -0.85
CA ILE A 586 -33.21 -27.99 -1.38
C ILE A 586 -33.52 -29.30 -2.12
N ASN A 587 -34.40 -30.14 -1.59
CA ASN A 587 -34.77 -31.41 -2.23
C ASN A 587 -35.48 -31.18 -3.58
N GLU A 588 -36.39 -30.21 -3.67
CA GLU A 588 -37.05 -29.86 -4.94
C GLU A 588 -36.05 -29.37 -5.98
N LEU A 589 -35.05 -28.60 -5.56
CA LEU A 589 -34.01 -28.04 -6.43
C LEU A 589 -33.02 -29.13 -6.87
N GLU A 590 -32.59 -30.01 -5.97
CA GLU A 590 -31.75 -31.18 -6.32
C GLU A 590 -32.46 -32.11 -7.30
N GLU A 591 -33.75 -32.41 -7.10
CA GLU A 591 -34.54 -33.23 -8.03
C GLU A 591 -34.70 -32.57 -9.41
N ALA A 592 -34.75 -31.24 -9.45
CA ALA A 592 -34.87 -30.45 -10.67
C ALA A 592 -33.52 -30.08 -11.30
N ASN A 593 -32.39 -30.46 -10.69
CA ASN A 593 -31.04 -30.02 -11.06
C ASN A 593 -30.92 -28.49 -11.16
N ARG A 594 -31.42 -27.78 -10.14
CA ARG A 594 -31.43 -26.32 -10.03
C ARG A 594 -30.58 -25.84 -8.85
N PRO A 595 -30.05 -24.61 -8.90
CA PRO A 595 -29.24 -24.06 -7.81
C PRO A 595 -30.10 -23.80 -6.57
N SER A 596 -29.54 -24.04 -5.39
CA SER A 596 -30.20 -23.76 -4.10
C SER A 596 -30.06 -22.31 -3.63
N TRP A 597 -29.08 -21.57 -4.16
CA TRP A 597 -28.77 -20.20 -3.75
C TRP A 597 -29.31 -19.19 -4.75
N LYS A 598 -29.93 -18.11 -4.24
CA LYS A 598 -30.32 -16.92 -5.00
C LYS A 598 -29.50 -15.72 -4.55
N ARG A 599 -28.98 -14.95 -5.49
CA ARG A 599 -28.02 -13.85 -5.24
C ARG A 599 -28.69 -12.48 -5.22
N PHE A 600 -28.13 -11.58 -4.43
CA PHE A 600 -28.55 -10.18 -4.29
C PHE A 600 -27.30 -9.31 -4.09
N ALA A 601 -26.99 -8.41 -5.01
CA ALA A 601 -25.86 -7.49 -4.88
C ALA A 601 -26.35 -6.07 -4.68
N ILE A 602 -26.03 -5.49 -3.52
CA ILE A 602 -26.47 -4.16 -3.09
C ILE A 602 -25.24 -3.29 -2.87
N ALA A 603 -25.17 -2.17 -3.57
CA ALA A 603 -24.12 -1.17 -3.40
C ALA A 603 -24.59 -0.07 -2.45
N LEU A 604 -23.84 0.18 -1.38
CA LEU A 604 -23.85 1.43 -0.64
C LEU A 604 -23.07 2.46 -1.45
N ILE A 605 -23.69 3.61 -1.71
CA ILE A 605 -23.16 4.64 -2.59
C ILE A 605 -23.02 5.97 -1.86
N MET A 606 -21.83 6.55 -1.94
CA MET A 606 -21.55 7.92 -1.55
C MET A 606 -21.31 8.80 -2.78
N GLY A 607 -21.53 10.11 -2.64
CA GLY A 607 -21.21 11.07 -3.69
C GLY A 607 -21.12 12.49 -3.16
N GLY A 608 -20.33 13.34 -3.82
CA GLY A 608 -20.19 14.75 -3.46
C GLY A 608 -21.47 15.56 -3.65
N ASP A 609 -22.34 15.12 -4.55
CA ASP A 609 -23.69 15.63 -4.81
C ASP A 609 -24.54 14.55 -5.52
N ASN A 610 -25.79 14.87 -5.86
CA ASN A 610 -26.72 13.91 -6.45
C ASN A 610 -26.26 13.41 -7.82
N ASP A 611 -25.65 14.27 -8.64
CA ASP A 611 -25.17 13.87 -9.97
C ASP A 611 -23.93 12.97 -9.83
N ASP A 612 -23.12 13.21 -8.81
CA ASP A 612 -21.98 12.37 -8.46
C ASP A 612 -22.39 10.97 -8.02
N ALA A 613 -23.38 10.84 -7.13
CA ALA A 613 -23.90 9.55 -6.70
C ALA A 613 -24.45 8.72 -7.89
N VAL A 614 -25.08 9.37 -8.87
CA VAL A 614 -25.57 8.72 -10.09
C VAL A 614 -24.42 8.29 -11.01
N ARG A 615 -23.36 9.11 -11.15
CA ARG A 615 -22.15 8.71 -11.89
C ARG A 615 -21.46 7.53 -11.22
N ASN A 616 -21.30 7.56 -9.89
CA ASN A 616 -20.71 6.47 -9.11
C ASN A 616 -21.48 5.15 -9.30
N LYS A 617 -22.82 5.19 -9.33
CA LYS A 617 -23.65 4.03 -9.68
C LYS A 617 -23.40 3.54 -11.12
N SER A 618 -23.38 4.43 -12.11
CA SER A 618 -23.16 4.04 -13.51
C SER A 618 -21.79 3.37 -13.71
N THR A 619 -20.75 3.93 -13.08
CA THR A 619 -19.42 3.33 -13.04
C THR A 619 -19.43 1.96 -12.36
N MET A 620 -20.10 1.84 -11.22
CA MET A 620 -20.22 0.57 -10.51
C MET A 620 -21.01 -0.49 -11.30
N GLN A 621 -22.04 -0.10 -12.05
CA GLN A 621 -22.74 -1.03 -12.93
C GLN A 621 -21.80 -1.57 -14.01
N SER A 622 -20.93 -0.72 -14.56
CA SER A 622 -19.93 -1.15 -15.54
C SER A 622 -18.94 -2.14 -14.91
N ILE A 623 -18.50 -1.90 -13.68
CA ILE A 623 -17.62 -2.82 -12.94
C ILE A 623 -18.33 -4.15 -12.64
N TYR A 624 -19.61 -4.11 -12.23
CA TYR A 624 -20.43 -5.30 -12.02
C TYR A 624 -20.52 -6.14 -13.30
N ASN A 625 -20.89 -5.53 -14.43
CA ASN A 625 -20.98 -6.18 -15.74
C ASN A 625 -19.62 -6.66 -16.30
N ASN A 626 -18.52 -6.43 -15.58
CA ASN A 626 -17.22 -7.01 -15.92
C ASN A 626 -16.77 -7.98 -14.81
N ASN A 627 -17.72 -8.68 -14.17
CA ASN A 627 -17.44 -9.66 -13.11
C ASN A 627 -16.63 -9.08 -11.93
N TYR A 628 -16.86 -7.81 -11.59
CA TYR A 628 -16.08 -7.03 -10.61
C TYR A 628 -14.57 -6.96 -10.90
N ARG A 629 -14.14 -7.25 -12.13
CA ARG A 629 -12.72 -7.22 -12.53
C ARG A 629 -12.27 -5.80 -12.78
N PHE A 630 -11.16 -5.45 -12.15
CA PHE A 630 -10.37 -4.25 -12.46
C PHE A 630 -9.11 -4.67 -13.22
N LEU A 631 -8.44 -3.69 -13.82
CA LEU A 631 -7.02 -3.85 -14.13
C LEU A 631 -6.27 -4.12 -12.83
N THR A 632 -5.30 -5.03 -12.88
CA THR A 632 -4.63 -5.47 -11.66
C THR A 632 -3.54 -4.47 -11.33
N PRO A 633 -3.63 -3.71 -10.23
CA PRO A 633 -2.57 -2.79 -9.87
C PRO A 633 -1.29 -3.58 -9.58
N PRO A 634 -0.11 -2.97 -9.77
CA PRO A 634 1.15 -3.59 -9.40
C PRO A 634 1.20 -4.02 -7.93
N LEU A 635 2.04 -5.01 -7.62
CA LEU A 635 2.25 -5.45 -6.24
C LEU A 635 2.69 -4.26 -5.35
N GLN A 636 2.24 -4.25 -4.09
CA GLN A 636 2.67 -3.27 -3.10
C GLN A 636 4.16 -3.46 -2.76
N PRO A 637 5.02 -2.44 -2.82
CA PRO A 637 6.40 -2.56 -2.35
C PRO A 637 6.47 -2.60 -0.81
N THR A 638 7.54 -3.12 -0.22
CA THR A 638 7.75 -3.01 1.24
C THR A 638 8.42 -1.70 1.58
N LEU A 639 7.77 -0.82 2.35
CA LEU A 639 8.30 0.46 2.80
C LEU A 639 8.89 0.37 4.21
N ILE A 640 10.11 0.87 4.37
CA ILE A 640 10.74 1.05 5.68
C ILE A 640 11.16 2.50 5.85
N ALA A 641 10.95 3.03 7.05
CA ALA A 641 11.27 4.41 7.42
C ALA A 641 12.18 4.43 8.65
N ASN A 642 13.24 5.25 8.58
CA ASN A 642 14.11 5.56 9.71
C ASN A 642 14.07 7.05 10.02
N ALA A 643 13.85 7.38 11.29
CA ALA A 643 13.78 8.75 11.78
C ALA A 643 15.11 9.19 12.41
N PHE A 644 15.54 10.40 12.06
CA PHE A 644 16.69 11.10 12.62
C PHE A 644 16.25 12.49 13.12
N ASP A 645 17.20 13.27 13.62
CA ASP A 645 16.95 14.67 14.01
C ASP A 645 16.67 15.52 12.75
N GLY A 646 15.41 15.94 12.59
CA GLY A 646 14.98 16.80 11.47
C GLY A 646 14.96 16.12 10.10
N VAL A 647 15.17 14.80 10.03
CA VAL A 647 15.23 14.04 8.77
C VAL A 647 14.55 12.70 8.92
N ILE A 648 13.83 12.27 7.88
CA ILE A 648 13.31 10.90 7.74
C ILE A 648 13.85 10.31 6.44
N ARG A 649 14.42 9.11 6.53
CA ARG A 649 14.93 8.36 5.37
C ARG A 649 14.01 7.18 5.11
N LEU A 650 13.50 7.12 3.90
CA LEU A 650 12.60 6.07 3.41
C LEU A 650 13.33 5.20 2.40
N TYR A 651 13.00 3.92 2.39
CA TYR A 651 13.48 2.99 1.37
C TYR A 651 12.47 1.87 1.15
N TRP A 652 12.46 1.30 -0.06
CA TRP A 652 11.54 0.23 -0.43
C TRP A 652 12.16 -0.80 -1.39
N ASP A 653 11.54 -1.98 -1.45
CA ASP A 653 11.97 -3.09 -2.32
C ASP A 653 11.52 -2.91 -3.79
N LYS A 654 11.80 -3.92 -4.63
CA LYS A 654 11.53 -3.91 -6.08
C LYS A 654 10.48 -4.91 -6.50
N GLU A 655 9.76 -5.53 -5.56
CA GLU A 655 8.84 -6.62 -5.88
C GLU A 655 7.74 -6.15 -6.85
N ALA A 656 7.30 -4.90 -6.71
CA ALA A 656 6.35 -4.26 -7.60
C ALA A 656 6.78 -4.26 -9.09
N GLU A 657 8.09 -4.23 -9.38
CA GLU A 657 8.60 -4.13 -10.76
C GLU A 657 8.42 -5.41 -11.56
N LYS A 658 8.14 -6.53 -10.87
CA LYS A 658 7.88 -7.84 -11.45
C LYS A 658 6.40 -8.20 -11.50
N SER A 659 5.53 -7.23 -11.21
CA SER A 659 4.09 -7.45 -11.24
C SER A 659 3.62 -7.77 -12.65
N LEU A 660 2.67 -8.71 -12.72
CA LEU A 660 1.97 -9.08 -13.94
C LEU A 660 0.53 -8.55 -13.92
N ASP A 661 0.11 -7.98 -15.06
CA ASP A 661 -1.29 -7.71 -15.40
C ASP A 661 -1.79 -8.76 -16.43
N PRO A 662 -2.95 -9.40 -16.22
CA PRO A 662 -3.47 -10.44 -17.12
C PRO A 662 -3.70 -9.99 -18.58
N PHE A 663 -3.97 -8.70 -18.79
CA PHE A 663 -4.26 -8.12 -20.10
C PHE A 663 -3.01 -7.56 -20.79
N TYR A 664 -2.15 -6.86 -20.05
CA TYR A 664 -1.02 -6.12 -20.62
C TYR A 664 0.35 -6.74 -20.34
N GLY A 665 0.42 -7.79 -19.52
CA GLY A 665 1.65 -8.48 -19.16
C GLY A 665 2.47 -7.69 -18.15
N GLU A 666 3.76 -7.48 -18.40
CA GLU A 666 4.60 -6.60 -17.56
C GLU A 666 4.32 -5.14 -17.94
N ASP A 667 3.58 -4.42 -17.09
CA ASP A 667 3.18 -3.04 -17.36
C ASP A 667 3.54 -2.04 -16.22
N PHE A 668 4.25 -2.48 -15.17
CA PHE A 668 4.74 -1.58 -14.11
C PHE A 668 5.46 -0.35 -14.68
N ASN A 669 5.13 0.86 -14.23
CA ASN A 669 5.74 2.10 -14.71
C ASN A 669 6.51 2.89 -13.63
N GLY A 670 6.09 2.89 -12.37
CA GLY A 670 6.80 3.68 -11.37
C GLY A 670 6.28 3.62 -9.93
N TYR A 671 6.82 4.50 -9.10
CA TYR A 671 6.45 4.69 -7.70
C TYR A 671 5.97 6.11 -7.42
N ARG A 672 4.98 6.24 -6.55
CA ARG A 672 4.48 7.50 -6.00
C ARG A 672 4.64 7.53 -4.50
N LEU A 673 5.28 8.59 -4.01
CA LEU A 673 5.51 8.79 -2.59
C LEU A 673 4.52 9.78 -2.01
N TYR A 674 3.86 9.38 -0.92
CA TYR A 674 2.91 10.20 -0.18
C TYR A 674 3.42 10.46 1.24
N LYS A 675 3.19 11.69 1.73
CA LYS A 675 3.51 12.12 3.10
C LYS A 675 2.31 12.84 3.67
N SER A 676 1.83 12.37 4.82
CA SER A 676 0.65 12.90 5.49
C SER A 676 0.89 13.09 6.98
N THR A 677 0.04 13.91 7.61
CA THR A 677 -0.10 13.97 9.07
C THR A 677 -1.45 13.46 9.57
N ASP A 678 -2.29 13.00 8.63
CA ASP A 678 -3.51 12.22 8.82
C ASP A 678 -3.26 10.75 8.40
N PRO A 679 -3.51 9.74 9.24
CA PRO A 679 -3.35 8.33 8.85
C PRO A 679 -4.18 7.91 7.63
N LYS A 680 -5.24 8.64 7.28
CA LYS A 680 -6.08 8.39 6.10
C LYS A 680 -5.65 9.18 4.86
N PHE A 681 -4.59 9.97 4.94
CA PHE A 681 -4.02 10.74 3.81
C PHE A 681 -5.03 11.69 3.13
N LEU A 682 -6.17 11.98 3.76
CA LEU A 682 -7.24 12.82 3.21
C LEU A 682 -6.81 14.27 3.01
N ASP A 683 -5.77 14.73 3.72
CA ASP A 683 -5.13 16.04 3.52
C ASP A 683 -4.39 16.15 2.18
N LEU A 684 -4.04 15.02 1.55
CA LEU A 684 -3.37 14.98 0.25
C LEU A 684 -4.35 14.88 -0.92
N LYS A 685 -5.59 14.42 -0.67
CA LYS A 685 -6.63 14.29 -1.68
C LYS A 685 -7.11 15.68 -2.09
N THR A 686 -6.54 16.22 -3.16
CA THR A 686 -6.68 17.64 -3.53
C THR A 686 -6.88 17.88 -5.02
N ILE A 687 -6.66 16.87 -5.85
CA ILE A 687 -6.82 16.96 -7.31
C ILE A 687 -8.28 16.62 -7.64
N SER A 688 -8.98 17.54 -8.31
CA SER A 688 -10.41 17.42 -8.59
C SER A 688 -10.73 17.10 -10.04
N ASP A 689 -11.90 16.50 -10.26
CA ASP A 689 -12.50 16.29 -11.57
C ASP A 689 -13.04 17.59 -12.22
N ALA A 690 -13.57 17.44 -13.43
CA ALA A 690 -14.19 18.54 -14.18
C ALA A 690 -15.44 19.13 -13.50
N PHE A 691 -16.04 18.43 -12.52
CA PHE A 691 -17.24 18.83 -11.79
C PHE A 691 -16.95 19.43 -10.41
N GLY A 692 -15.69 19.35 -9.95
CA GLY A 692 -15.24 19.88 -8.66
C GLY A 692 -15.27 18.86 -7.52
N ASN A 693 -15.39 17.57 -7.81
CA ASN A 693 -15.24 16.49 -6.84
C ASN A 693 -13.76 16.10 -6.73
N VAL A 694 -13.28 15.87 -5.51
CA VAL A 694 -11.88 15.55 -5.24
C VAL A 694 -11.62 14.06 -5.48
N LEU A 695 -10.65 13.72 -6.34
CA LEU A 695 -10.43 12.37 -6.85
C LEU A 695 -9.04 11.80 -6.54
N LEU A 696 -7.95 12.54 -6.80
CA LEU A 696 -6.59 11.99 -6.66
C LEU A 696 -5.82 12.58 -5.48
N PHE A 697 -5.00 11.73 -4.86
CA PHE A 697 -3.97 12.13 -3.90
C PHE A 697 -2.83 12.84 -4.64
N LYS A 698 -2.31 13.92 -4.04
CA LYS A 698 -1.14 14.60 -4.56
C LYS A 698 0.14 13.97 -3.98
N PRO A 699 0.98 13.31 -4.79
CA PRO A 699 2.26 12.78 -4.30
C PRO A 699 3.24 13.92 -3.98
N ILE A 700 4.19 13.65 -3.10
CA ILE A 700 5.32 14.54 -2.84
C ILE A 700 6.42 14.35 -3.88
N GLU A 701 6.59 13.13 -4.40
CA GLU A 701 7.54 12.76 -5.45
C GLU A 701 6.99 11.60 -6.30
N ILE A 702 7.42 11.54 -7.56
CA ILE A 702 7.11 10.47 -8.52
C ILE A 702 8.44 9.96 -9.10
N PHE A 703 8.66 8.65 -9.04
CA PHE A 703 9.83 7.97 -9.62
C PHE A 703 9.36 7.02 -10.72
N ASP A 704 9.54 7.42 -11.96
CA ASP A 704 9.01 6.77 -13.14
C ASP A 704 10.10 6.14 -14.01
N LYS A 705 9.76 5.06 -14.74
CA LYS A 705 10.66 4.43 -15.71
C LYS A 705 11.07 5.46 -16.77
N ALA A 706 12.35 5.43 -17.13
CA ALA A 706 12.88 6.30 -18.18
C ALA A 706 12.61 5.72 -19.58
N ASP A 707 11.33 5.56 -19.94
CA ASP A 707 10.82 4.93 -21.17
C ASP A 707 10.06 5.90 -22.10
N GLY A 708 10.00 7.18 -21.73
CA GLY A 708 9.32 8.23 -22.48
C GLY A 708 7.84 8.44 -22.16
N LEU A 709 7.22 7.63 -21.28
CA LEU A 709 5.89 7.92 -20.72
C LEU A 709 6.03 8.92 -19.56
N LYS A 710 5.50 10.14 -19.71
CA LYS A 710 5.64 11.23 -18.72
C LYS A 710 4.58 12.30 -18.88
N GLY A 711 4.38 13.11 -17.85
CA GLY A 711 3.31 14.10 -17.81
C GLY A 711 1.94 13.43 -17.75
N GLU A 712 0.92 14.03 -18.37
CA GLU A 712 -0.41 13.46 -18.38
C GLU A 712 -0.48 12.11 -19.14
N HIS A 713 -1.06 11.09 -18.51
CA HIS A 713 -1.37 9.83 -19.18
C HIS A 713 -2.34 10.08 -20.35
N PRO A 714 -2.20 9.44 -21.53
CA PRO A 714 -3.08 9.70 -22.69
C PRO A 714 -4.55 9.38 -22.45
N ILE A 715 -4.85 8.36 -21.64
CA ILE A 715 -6.22 7.94 -21.30
C ILE A 715 -6.68 8.62 -20.00
N PRO A 716 -7.77 9.44 -20.03
CA PRO A 716 -8.36 10.04 -18.85
C PRO A 716 -9.26 9.07 -18.09
N PHE A 717 -9.59 9.43 -16.86
CA PHE A 717 -10.72 8.87 -16.13
C PHE A 717 -12.02 9.03 -16.93
N PRO A 718 -12.78 7.95 -17.16
CA PRO A 718 -14.00 7.97 -17.97
C PRO A 718 -14.99 9.05 -17.51
N ASN A 719 -15.36 9.95 -18.41
CA ASN A 719 -16.32 11.03 -18.16
C ASN A 719 -15.96 12.03 -17.04
N LEU A 720 -14.75 11.99 -16.46
CA LEU A 720 -14.33 12.89 -15.37
C LEU A 720 -13.33 13.97 -15.81
N GLY A 721 -12.62 13.76 -16.93
CA GLY A 721 -11.68 14.73 -17.49
C GLY A 721 -10.39 14.93 -16.69
N VAL A 722 -10.03 13.98 -15.82
CA VAL A 722 -8.77 13.93 -15.06
C VAL A 722 -7.85 12.91 -15.70
N HIS A 723 -6.55 13.17 -15.67
CA HIS A 723 -5.51 12.25 -16.10
C HIS A 723 -4.55 11.99 -14.93
N TYR A 724 -3.95 10.81 -14.90
CA TYR A 724 -2.81 10.55 -14.02
C TYR A 724 -1.57 11.32 -14.49
N ASP A 725 -0.74 11.75 -13.53
CA ASP A 725 0.60 12.28 -13.79
C ASP A 725 1.61 11.13 -13.76
N MET A 726 2.19 10.81 -14.91
CA MET A 726 3.16 9.73 -15.10
C MET A 726 4.59 10.16 -14.74
N GLY A 727 4.81 11.37 -14.25
CA GLY A 727 6.13 11.81 -13.80
C GLY A 727 6.91 12.54 -14.90
N SER A 728 8.24 12.41 -14.89
CA SER A 728 9.14 13.32 -15.62
C SER A 728 10.23 12.65 -16.46
N ASP A 729 10.14 11.34 -16.66
CA ASP A 729 11.15 10.46 -17.26
C ASP A 729 12.41 10.35 -16.37
N SER A 730 12.23 10.37 -15.05
CA SER A 730 13.33 10.60 -14.10
C SER A 730 14.18 9.37 -13.79
N GLY A 731 13.65 8.18 -14.06
CA GLY A 731 14.23 6.90 -13.65
C GLY A 731 13.73 6.47 -12.27
N LEU A 732 13.66 5.15 -12.07
CA LEU A 732 13.24 4.55 -10.80
C LEU A 732 14.25 4.84 -9.68
N LYS A 733 13.71 5.09 -8.50
CA LYS A 733 14.45 5.14 -7.23
C LYS A 733 13.77 4.26 -6.20
N HIS A 734 14.55 3.90 -5.17
CA HIS A 734 14.14 3.01 -4.08
C HIS A 734 14.43 3.61 -2.71
N SER A 735 14.73 4.91 -2.67
CA SER A 735 14.98 5.66 -1.45
C SER A 735 14.57 7.13 -1.58
N TYR A 736 14.22 7.74 -0.45
CA TYR A 736 13.89 9.16 -0.37
C TYR A 736 14.28 9.75 0.98
N GLU A 737 14.90 10.94 0.97
CA GLU A 737 15.23 11.69 2.17
C GLU A 737 14.30 12.89 2.34
N ASP A 738 13.49 12.88 3.40
CA ASP A 738 12.62 13.98 3.77
C ASP A 738 13.27 14.84 4.86
N THR A 739 13.62 16.08 4.50
CA THR A 739 14.20 17.07 5.40
C THR A 739 13.19 18.13 5.88
N LEU A 740 11.93 18.04 5.44
CA LEU A 740 10.86 18.98 5.78
C LEU A 740 9.97 18.38 6.87
N VAL A 741 10.58 17.95 7.97
CA VAL A 741 9.90 17.29 9.09
C VAL A 741 10.19 18.00 10.41
N ASP A 742 9.27 17.88 11.35
CA ASP A 742 9.34 18.50 12.67
C ASP A 742 9.49 17.41 13.73
N ASN A 743 10.51 17.48 14.56
CA ASN A 743 10.71 16.48 15.62
C ASN A 743 9.53 16.44 16.60
N GLY A 744 9.10 15.22 16.92
CA GLY A 744 7.99 14.91 17.81
C GLY A 744 6.61 14.97 17.16
N ARG A 745 6.53 15.31 15.87
CA ARG A 745 5.31 15.16 15.07
C ARG A 745 5.26 13.78 14.43
N THR A 746 4.13 13.11 14.51
CA THR A 746 3.92 11.85 13.78
C THR A 746 3.67 12.15 12.30
N TYR A 747 4.40 11.47 11.44
CA TYR A 747 4.23 11.46 10.00
C TYR A 747 3.82 10.07 9.53
N PHE A 748 2.97 10.05 8.51
CA PHE A 748 2.51 8.86 7.82
C PHE A 748 3.04 8.92 6.39
N TYR A 749 3.72 7.86 5.95
CA TYR A 749 4.21 7.74 4.58
C TYR A 749 3.58 6.53 3.90
N ALA A 750 3.39 6.64 2.60
CA ALA A 750 3.01 5.51 1.74
C ALA A 750 3.82 5.59 0.43
N VAL A 751 4.30 4.44 -0.04
CA VAL A 751 4.86 4.29 -1.39
C VAL A 751 3.91 3.41 -2.18
N SER A 752 3.25 3.99 -3.17
CA SER A 752 2.42 3.22 -4.07
C SER A 752 3.16 2.94 -5.38
N SER A 753 2.89 1.78 -5.96
CA SER A 753 3.36 1.37 -7.27
C SER A 753 2.25 1.62 -8.30
N ILE A 754 2.61 2.08 -9.50
CA ILE A 754 1.67 2.40 -10.58
C ILE A 754 2.10 1.71 -11.88
N ASP A 755 1.13 1.16 -12.59
CA ASP A 755 1.34 0.59 -13.93
C ASP A 755 1.29 1.67 -15.03
N ALA A 756 1.52 1.27 -16.27
CA ALA A 756 1.42 2.13 -17.42
C ALA A 756 -0.02 2.27 -17.93
N GLY A 757 -0.93 1.34 -17.62
CA GLY A 757 -2.16 1.14 -18.37
C GLY A 757 -1.87 0.77 -19.83
N ASN A 758 -2.68 1.25 -20.77
CA ASN A 758 -2.46 0.98 -22.20
C ASN A 758 -2.96 2.09 -23.12
N ASP A 759 -2.21 2.36 -24.18
CA ASP A 759 -2.61 3.17 -25.34
C ASP A 759 -2.15 2.46 -26.63
N TRP A 760 -2.71 2.85 -27.77
CA TRP A 760 -2.55 2.18 -29.06
C TRP A 760 -1.10 2.01 -29.53
N ASP A 761 -0.15 2.78 -29.00
CA ASP A 761 1.28 2.70 -29.33
C ASP A 761 2.15 2.06 -28.23
N PHE A 762 1.58 1.65 -27.09
CA PHE A 762 2.37 1.18 -25.94
C PHE A 762 3.06 -0.15 -26.20
N PHE A 763 2.35 -1.10 -26.82
CA PHE A 763 2.92 -2.37 -27.24
C PHE A 763 4.05 -2.17 -28.26
N ASP A 764 3.82 -1.35 -29.29
CA ASP A 764 4.82 -1.02 -30.31
C ASP A 764 6.07 -0.33 -29.74
N ARG A 765 5.92 0.37 -28.60
CA ARG A 765 7.01 1.02 -27.85
C ARG A 765 7.67 0.11 -26.82
N GLY A 766 7.09 -1.06 -26.53
CA GLY A 766 7.54 -1.98 -25.50
C GLY A 766 7.31 -1.49 -24.07
N ILE A 767 6.30 -0.63 -23.86
CA ILE A 767 5.87 -0.18 -22.52
C ILE A 767 5.10 -1.29 -21.80
N VAL A 768 4.24 -1.99 -22.56
CA VAL A 768 3.56 -3.21 -22.16
C VAL A 768 4.10 -4.38 -22.97
N THR A 769 3.97 -5.61 -22.47
CA THR A 769 4.52 -6.80 -23.13
C THR A 769 3.50 -7.60 -23.91
N LYS A 770 2.21 -7.38 -23.68
CA LYS A 770 1.11 -8.07 -24.37
C LYS A 770 0.29 -7.10 -25.21
N ASP A 771 -0.01 -7.48 -26.45
CA ASP A 771 -0.87 -6.69 -27.35
C ASP A 771 -2.33 -7.01 -27.05
N TYR A 772 -2.99 -6.09 -26.33
CA TYR A 772 -4.41 -6.18 -26.08
C TYR A 772 -5.11 -4.90 -26.57
N PRO A 773 -6.11 -5.00 -27.47
CA PRO A 773 -6.66 -3.85 -28.20
C PRO A 773 -7.68 -3.04 -27.37
N LEU A 774 -7.40 -2.82 -26.09
CA LEU A 774 -8.19 -2.02 -25.17
C LEU A 774 -7.32 -0.91 -24.60
N ALA A 775 -7.73 0.34 -24.79
CA ALA A 775 -7.10 1.46 -24.12
C ALA A 775 -7.51 1.47 -22.65
N ALA A 776 -6.53 1.64 -21.76
CA ALA A 776 -6.70 1.57 -20.33
C ALA A 776 -5.97 2.71 -19.65
N MET A 777 -6.59 3.28 -18.63
CA MET A 777 -5.89 4.18 -17.73
C MET A 777 -5.05 3.37 -16.72
N PRO A 778 -4.03 3.98 -16.11
CA PRO A 778 -3.21 3.31 -15.12
C PRO A 778 -3.98 2.91 -13.86
N SER A 779 -3.50 1.88 -13.17
CA SER A 779 -3.90 1.51 -11.82
C SER A 779 -2.74 1.62 -10.84
N GLU A 780 -3.08 2.06 -9.63
CA GLU A 780 -2.12 2.35 -8.56
C GLU A 780 -2.43 1.45 -7.35
N SER A 781 -1.40 0.89 -6.71
CA SER A 781 -1.58 0.00 -5.57
C SER A 781 -2.12 0.74 -4.34
N GLY A 782 -3.07 0.11 -3.65
CA GLY A 782 -3.68 0.70 -2.47
C GLY A 782 -2.69 0.89 -1.31
N PHE A 783 -3.06 1.75 -0.37
CA PHE A 783 -2.36 1.90 0.90
C PHE A 783 -3.34 2.31 2.01
N ASN A 784 -3.18 1.72 3.20
CA ASN A 784 -4.05 2.01 4.34
C ASN A 784 -3.29 1.94 5.68
N ILE A 785 -3.72 2.81 6.61
CA ILE A 785 -3.34 2.76 8.02
C ILE A 785 -4.62 2.81 8.85
N THR A 786 -4.84 1.75 9.63
CA THR A 786 -5.98 1.65 10.55
C THR A 786 -5.55 2.09 11.93
N VAL A 787 -6.34 2.98 12.51
CA VAL A 787 -6.16 3.48 13.87
C VAL A 787 -7.40 3.19 14.70
N ASN A 788 -7.22 2.82 15.97
CA ASN A 788 -8.34 2.65 16.89
C ASN A 788 -8.91 4.01 17.35
N ASN A 789 -9.97 3.99 18.14
CA ASN A 789 -10.60 5.23 18.63
C ASN A 789 -9.71 6.05 19.59
N LEU A 790 -8.61 5.47 20.10
CA LEU A 790 -7.61 6.18 20.90
C LEU A 790 -6.53 6.84 20.04
N GLY A 791 -6.55 6.61 18.72
CA GLY A 791 -5.55 7.11 17.78
C GLY A 791 -4.30 6.25 17.65
N GLU A 792 -4.31 5.05 18.23
CA GLU A 792 -3.21 4.11 18.15
C GLU A 792 -3.32 3.31 16.85
N VAL A 793 -2.20 3.13 16.16
CA VAL A 793 -2.13 2.33 14.93
C VAL A 793 -2.28 0.86 15.30
N VAL A 794 -3.30 0.21 14.73
CA VAL A 794 -3.61 -1.22 14.96
C VAL A 794 -3.29 -2.10 13.74
N TYR A 795 -3.22 -1.49 12.57
CA TYR A 795 -2.85 -2.14 11.32
C TYR A 795 -2.27 -1.11 10.34
N ARG A 796 -1.37 -1.56 9.47
CA ARG A 796 -0.79 -0.77 8.38
C ARG A 796 -0.44 -1.71 7.23
N ASP A 797 -0.55 -1.23 5.99
CA ASP A 797 -0.06 -1.96 4.82
C ASP A 797 1.47 -1.98 4.76
N ARG A 798 2.05 -3.01 4.11
CA ARG A 798 3.51 -3.18 3.96
C ARG A 798 4.19 -1.99 3.27
N ASN A 799 3.46 -1.28 2.42
CA ASN A 799 3.93 -0.11 1.69
C ASN A 799 3.73 1.22 2.44
N THR A 800 3.35 1.17 3.72
CA THR A 800 3.14 2.36 4.56
C THR A 800 4.08 2.39 5.77
N ALA A 801 4.39 3.57 6.29
CA ALA A 801 5.22 3.74 7.47
C ALA A 801 4.70 4.85 8.40
N VAL A 802 4.80 4.61 9.71
CA VAL A 802 4.43 5.55 10.77
C VAL A 802 5.69 5.89 11.52
N VAL A 803 6.05 7.17 11.56
CA VAL A 803 7.36 7.57 12.07
C VAL A 803 7.29 8.93 12.75
N VAL A 804 7.99 9.05 13.87
CA VAL A 804 8.13 10.30 14.63
C VAL A 804 9.63 10.63 14.64
N PRO A 805 10.09 11.66 13.90
CA PRO A 805 11.47 12.10 13.98
C PRO A 805 11.70 12.67 15.38
N SER A 806 12.88 12.44 15.94
CA SER A 806 13.20 12.90 17.28
C SER A 806 14.68 13.21 17.41
N GLU A 807 14.97 14.30 18.13
CA GLU A 807 16.32 14.61 18.54
C GLU A 807 16.88 13.52 19.47
N PRO A 808 18.15 13.12 19.29
CA PRO A 808 18.80 12.21 20.20
C PRO A 808 19.02 12.87 21.57
N ALA A 809 19.41 12.08 22.57
CA ALA A 809 19.73 12.61 23.87
C ALA A 809 20.97 13.52 23.82
N ALA A 810 20.96 14.61 24.60
CA ALA A 810 22.09 15.55 24.67
C ALA A 810 23.41 14.83 24.91
N GLY A 811 24.39 15.05 24.03
CA GLY A 811 25.70 14.40 24.03
C GLY A 811 25.82 13.13 23.19
N TYR A 812 24.75 12.66 22.55
CA TYR A 812 24.83 11.55 21.60
C TYR A 812 25.32 12.05 20.23
N VAL A 813 26.28 11.32 19.66
CA VAL A 813 26.81 11.58 18.31
C VAL A 813 26.32 10.49 17.38
N ASP A 814 25.55 10.86 16.35
CA ASP A 814 24.99 9.90 15.39
C ASP A 814 26.10 9.10 14.65
N PRO A 815 25.87 7.80 14.38
CA PRO A 815 26.74 7.03 13.52
C PRO A 815 26.76 7.65 12.12
N HIS A 816 27.94 7.84 11.57
CA HIS A 816 28.13 8.42 10.24
C HIS A 816 29.39 7.88 9.57
N VAL A 817 29.43 8.00 8.26
CA VAL A 817 30.66 7.86 7.48
C VAL A 817 31.18 9.26 7.19
N ASP A 818 32.34 9.61 7.75
CA ASP A 818 32.99 10.89 7.44
C ASP A 818 33.49 10.86 6.00
N SER A 819 32.79 11.54 5.09
CA SER A 819 33.15 11.63 3.67
C SER A 819 34.57 12.17 3.44
N LEU A 820 35.14 12.93 4.39
CA LEU A 820 36.53 13.39 4.33
C LEU A 820 37.56 12.32 4.70
N ARG A 821 37.12 11.18 5.26
CA ARG A 821 37.95 10.05 5.69
C ARG A 821 37.74 8.79 4.86
N ILE A 822 37.06 8.88 3.72
CA ILE A 822 37.11 7.82 2.70
C ILE A 822 38.55 7.80 2.13
N GLU A 823 39.33 6.83 2.57
CA GLU A 823 40.74 6.66 2.19
C GLU A 823 40.84 5.99 0.82
N HIS A 824 41.49 6.64 -0.13
CA HIS A 824 41.92 6.02 -1.38
C HIS A 824 43.24 5.28 -1.13
N VAL A 825 43.17 3.96 -0.92
CA VAL A 825 44.27 3.11 -0.45
C VAL A 825 45.28 2.82 -1.57
N SER A 826 44.78 2.55 -2.77
CA SER A 826 45.59 2.22 -3.94
C SER A 826 44.87 2.63 -5.23
N GLY A 827 45.63 2.71 -6.32
CA GLY A 827 45.14 3.13 -7.63
C GLY A 827 45.25 4.64 -7.85
N PHE A 828 44.63 5.14 -8.92
CA PHE A 828 44.77 6.52 -9.36
C PHE A 828 43.43 7.21 -9.67
N ALA A 829 42.30 6.59 -9.37
CA ALA A 829 40.98 7.17 -9.54
C ALA A 829 40.86 8.55 -8.85
N GLN A 830 40.08 9.44 -9.47
CA GLN A 830 39.83 10.80 -8.96
C GLN A 830 38.34 11.16 -8.97
N GLY A 831 37.49 10.37 -9.64
CA GLY A 831 36.09 10.70 -9.90
C GLY A 831 35.11 9.68 -9.35
N GLY A 832 33.88 10.17 -9.10
CA GLY A 832 32.74 9.44 -8.55
C GLY A 832 32.02 10.30 -7.52
N ARG A 833 30.68 10.33 -7.56
CA ARG A 833 29.89 10.77 -6.40
C ARG A 833 29.88 9.60 -5.43
N TRP A 834 30.36 9.84 -4.21
CA TRP A 834 30.49 8.85 -3.15
C TRP A 834 29.61 9.26 -1.99
N ASN A 835 28.31 9.00 -2.11
CA ASN A 835 27.39 9.27 -1.01
C ASN A 835 27.14 7.98 -0.26
N ILE A 836 27.82 7.84 0.88
CA ILE A 836 27.72 6.67 1.76
C ILE A 836 27.10 7.17 3.07
N ASP A 837 25.86 6.81 3.30
CA ASP A 837 25.03 7.37 4.35
C ASP A 837 24.55 6.27 5.30
N VAL A 838 24.46 6.61 6.59
CA VAL A 838 23.85 5.72 7.58
C VAL A 838 22.34 5.85 7.51
N TYR A 839 21.67 4.84 6.97
CA TYR A 839 20.21 4.82 6.83
C TYR A 839 19.51 4.16 8.00
N ASN A 840 20.17 3.20 8.67
CA ASN A 840 19.67 2.55 9.87
C ASN A 840 20.66 2.76 11.03
N ARG A 841 20.27 3.62 11.97
CA ARG A 841 21.08 4.00 13.15
C ARG A 841 21.43 2.80 14.04
N SER A 842 20.45 1.95 14.36
CA SER A 842 20.65 0.85 15.30
C SER A 842 21.58 -0.20 14.71
N HIS A 843 21.33 -0.61 13.46
CA HIS A 843 22.15 -1.60 12.78
C HIS A 843 23.58 -1.09 12.56
N ALA A 844 23.76 0.18 12.14
CA ALA A 844 25.09 0.76 12.00
C ALA A 844 25.85 0.87 13.35
N THR A 845 25.14 1.03 14.46
CA THR A 845 25.72 1.06 15.81
C THR A 845 26.35 -0.29 16.20
N ASP A 846 25.75 -1.40 15.79
CA ASP A 846 26.30 -2.76 16.01
C ASP A 846 27.59 -3.01 15.19
N HIS A 847 27.86 -2.16 14.21
CA HIS A 847 29.01 -2.24 13.30
C HIS A 847 30.00 -1.08 13.43
N LEU A 848 29.96 -0.34 14.55
CA LEU A 848 30.91 0.76 14.79
C LEU A 848 32.37 0.31 14.70
N ASN A 849 33.20 1.13 14.05
CA ASN A 849 34.61 0.86 13.77
C ASN A 849 34.86 -0.34 12.83
N ASN A 850 33.82 -0.95 12.24
CA ASN A 850 34.03 -1.88 11.13
C ASN A 850 34.68 -1.13 9.96
N VAL A 851 35.65 -1.78 9.32
CA VAL A 851 36.36 -1.22 8.17
C VAL A 851 35.81 -1.87 6.92
N TYR A 852 35.33 -1.06 5.99
CA TYR A 852 34.79 -1.50 4.71
C TYR A 852 35.80 -1.20 3.61
N GLU A 853 35.85 -2.07 2.60
CA GLU A 853 36.74 -1.94 1.46
C GLU A 853 35.95 -2.09 0.17
N LEU A 854 36.00 -1.06 -0.68
CA LEU A 854 35.50 -1.07 -2.04
C LEU A 854 36.65 -1.38 -3.00
N SER A 855 36.46 -2.38 -3.84
CA SER A 855 37.38 -2.80 -4.90
C SER A 855 36.63 -2.93 -6.22
N PHE A 856 37.34 -2.87 -7.35
CA PHE A 856 36.71 -2.77 -8.67
C PHE A 856 37.30 -3.77 -9.65
N THR A 857 36.55 -4.03 -10.72
CA THR A 857 37.04 -4.73 -11.91
C THR A 857 36.87 -3.84 -13.13
N ASP A 858 37.66 -4.09 -14.17
CA ASP A 858 37.59 -3.34 -15.42
C ASP A 858 37.89 -4.25 -16.64
N ASP A 859 37.55 -3.80 -17.84
CA ASP A 859 37.68 -4.53 -19.11
C ASP A 859 39.12 -4.62 -19.69
N GLY A 860 40.07 -3.89 -19.12
CA GLY A 860 41.46 -3.84 -19.54
C GLY A 860 41.74 -3.36 -20.96
N TRP A 861 40.85 -2.55 -21.55
CA TRP A 861 41.03 -2.07 -22.91
C TRP A 861 42.36 -1.32 -23.13
N LEU A 862 42.85 -0.57 -22.14
CA LEU A 862 44.11 0.18 -22.27
C LEU A 862 45.33 -0.75 -22.15
N ASN A 863 45.28 -1.72 -21.23
CA ASN A 863 46.32 -2.74 -21.10
C ASN A 863 46.46 -3.56 -22.39
N ALA A 864 45.34 -3.91 -23.03
CA ALA A 864 45.34 -4.65 -24.30
C ALA A 864 45.99 -3.86 -25.45
N LEU A 865 45.85 -2.52 -25.47
CA LEU A 865 46.48 -1.66 -26.48
C LEU A 865 47.95 -1.38 -26.18
N THR A 866 48.29 -1.24 -24.90
CA THR A 866 49.61 -0.84 -24.40
C THR A 866 49.84 -1.49 -23.01
N PRO A 867 50.51 -2.67 -22.94
CA PRO A 867 50.62 -3.49 -21.72
C PRO A 867 51.29 -2.84 -20.51
N ASP A 868 51.96 -1.70 -20.69
CA ASP A 868 52.56 -0.93 -19.59
C ASP A 868 51.52 -0.12 -18.77
N TYR A 869 50.26 -0.12 -19.20
CA TYR A 869 49.18 0.65 -18.57
C TYR A 869 48.02 -0.24 -18.12
N ASP A 870 47.99 -0.55 -16.82
CA ASP A 870 46.97 -1.38 -16.18
C ASP A 870 45.67 -0.60 -15.87
N TRP A 871 44.92 -0.27 -16.92
CA TRP A 871 43.64 0.45 -16.84
C TRP A 871 42.60 -0.16 -17.79
N GLY A 872 41.32 -0.13 -17.41
CA GLY A 872 40.17 -0.27 -18.31
C GLY A 872 38.94 0.51 -17.81
N SER A 873 37.84 0.39 -18.54
CA SER A 873 36.55 0.95 -18.11
C SER A 873 35.94 0.06 -17.04
N THR A 874 35.42 0.66 -15.95
CA THR A 874 34.90 -0.07 -14.78
C THR A 874 33.76 -1.00 -15.17
N THR A 875 33.91 -2.29 -14.88
CA THR A 875 32.91 -3.33 -15.18
C THR A 875 32.33 -3.99 -13.93
N GLY A 876 32.84 -3.65 -12.75
CA GLY A 876 32.33 -4.21 -11.50
C GLY A 876 32.84 -3.53 -10.25
N ILE A 877 32.15 -3.81 -9.14
CA ILE A 877 32.42 -3.29 -7.79
C ILE A 877 32.13 -4.38 -6.76
N THR A 878 32.98 -4.45 -5.74
CA THR A 878 32.82 -5.34 -4.59
C THR A 878 33.06 -4.55 -3.31
N CYS A 879 32.10 -4.62 -2.37
CA CYS A 879 32.22 -4.11 -1.02
C CYS A 879 32.37 -5.26 -0.02
N VAL A 880 33.42 -5.23 0.79
CA VAL A 880 33.67 -6.23 1.85
C VAL A 880 33.83 -5.53 3.19
N ASN A 881 33.11 -6.01 4.20
CA ASN A 881 33.41 -5.69 5.59
C ASN A 881 34.70 -6.43 5.99
N LYS A 882 35.83 -5.72 6.05
CA LYS A 882 37.14 -6.30 6.37
C LYS A 882 37.27 -6.74 7.81
N THR A 883 36.38 -6.28 8.69
CA THR A 883 36.38 -6.67 10.10
C THR A 883 35.71 -8.03 10.30
N SER A 884 34.52 -8.25 9.71
CA SER A 884 33.80 -9.53 9.82
C SER A 884 34.22 -10.55 8.76
N GLY A 885 34.62 -10.08 7.58
CA GLY A 885 34.87 -10.91 6.39
C GLY A 885 33.66 -11.05 5.46
N ASP A 886 32.53 -10.43 5.79
CA ASP A 886 31.30 -10.53 5.01
C ASP A 886 31.38 -9.67 3.75
N THR A 887 30.86 -10.20 2.64
CA THR A 887 30.71 -9.46 1.39
C THR A 887 29.36 -8.76 1.42
N MET A 888 29.36 -7.43 1.38
CA MET A 888 28.13 -6.64 1.39
C MET A 888 27.42 -6.76 0.05
N PHE A 889 28.16 -6.49 -1.03
CA PHE A 889 27.69 -6.67 -2.40
C PHE A 889 28.87 -6.92 -3.34
N SER A 890 28.61 -7.62 -4.43
CA SER A 890 29.58 -7.83 -5.51
C SER A 890 28.86 -7.93 -6.84
N TYR A 891 29.10 -6.97 -7.72
CA TYR A 891 28.47 -6.91 -9.04
C TYR A 891 29.53 -6.83 -10.13
N HIS A 892 29.42 -7.69 -11.13
CA HIS A 892 30.33 -7.73 -12.28
C HIS A 892 29.53 -7.96 -13.56
N TYR A 893 29.81 -7.16 -14.58
CA TYR A 893 29.17 -7.23 -15.89
C TYR A 893 30.24 -7.29 -16.99
N GLU A 894 29.83 -7.66 -18.20
CA GLU A 894 30.76 -7.72 -19.34
C GLU A 894 31.17 -6.32 -19.82
N THR A 895 30.25 -5.35 -19.74
CA THR A 895 30.49 -3.98 -20.23
C THR A 895 30.34 -2.95 -19.12
N ALA A 896 31.06 -1.83 -19.25
CA ALA A 896 30.93 -0.71 -18.33
C ALA A 896 29.55 -0.03 -18.40
N TYR A 897 28.89 -0.11 -19.55
CA TYR A 897 27.54 0.42 -19.76
C TYR A 897 26.51 -0.37 -18.94
N ASP A 898 26.53 -1.70 -19.06
CA ASP A 898 25.62 -2.57 -18.31
C ASP A 898 25.91 -2.48 -16.82
N PHE A 899 27.19 -2.42 -16.43
CA PHE A 899 27.57 -2.23 -15.03
C PHE A 899 26.92 -0.99 -14.42
N GLN A 900 27.05 0.19 -15.04
CA GLN A 900 26.49 1.42 -14.45
C GLN A 900 24.95 1.41 -14.43
N ARG A 901 24.30 0.91 -15.49
CA ARG A 901 22.82 0.89 -15.55
C ARG A 901 22.18 -0.17 -14.66
N LYS A 902 22.84 -1.33 -14.48
CA LYS A 902 22.28 -2.45 -13.72
C LYS A 902 22.76 -2.50 -12.27
N ALA A 903 24.04 -2.20 -12.00
CA ALA A 903 24.61 -2.33 -10.64
C ALA A 903 24.20 -1.19 -9.70
N PHE A 904 24.26 0.08 -10.13
CA PHE A 904 23.99 1.20 -9.23
C PHE A 904 22.58 1.19 -8.65
N PRO A 905 21.51 0.94 -9.44
CA PRO A 905 20.18 0.83 -8.86
C PRO A 905 20.05 -0.33 -7.85
N LEU A 906 20.80 -1.43 -8.02
CA LEU A 906 20.80 -2.55 -7.07
C LEU A 906 21.56 -2.22 -5.78
N ILE A 907 22.64 -1.46 -5.88
CA ILE A 907 23.42 -0.98 -4.73
C ILE A 907 22.64 0.08 -3.96
N GLU A 908 22.01 1.03 -4.65
CA GLU A 908 21.20 2.10 -4.06
C GLU A 908 19.96 1.56 -3.35
N SER A 909 19.33 0.49 -3.86
CA SER A 909 18.21 -0.17 -3.17
C SER A 909 18.64 -0.98 -1.95
N GLY A 910 19.93 -1.27 -1.80
CA GLY A 910 20.45 -2.11 -0.71
C GLY A 910 20.79 -1.31 0.55
N ILE A 911 20.55 -1.91 1.72
CA ILE A 911 21.11 -1.46 2.99
C ILE A 911 21.99 -2.56 3.55
N PHE A 912 23.28 -2.27 3.70
CA PHE A 912 24.30 -3.22 4.11
C PHE A 912 24.91 -2.74 5.43
N ASP A 913 24.80 -3.53 6.50
CA ASP A 913 25.25 -3.12 7.85
C ASP A 913 24.68 -1.77 8.30
N GLY A 914 23.46 -1.42 7.85
CA GLY A 914 22.81 -0.13 8.12
C GLY A 914 23.28 1.04 7.25
N ILE A 915 24.14 0.77 6.28
CA ILE A 915 24.74 1.74 5.34
C ILE A 915 24.07 1.62 3.97
N ASN A 916 23.76 2.76 3.36
CA ASN A 916 23.33 2.87 1.97
C ASN A 916 24.40 3.56 1.12
N TYR A 917 24.41 3.25 -0.18
CA TYR A 917 25.42 3.72 -1.12
C TYR A 917 24.73 4.32 -2.36
N ASP A 918 24.71 5.65 -2.45
CA ASP A 918 24.41 6.39 -3.68
C ASP A 918 25.73 6.70 -4.38
N LEU A 919 26.04 5.85 -5.36
CA LEU A 919 27.26 5.89 -6.16
C LEU A 919 26.92 6.31 -7.59
N ALA A 920 27.65 7.29 -8.11
CA ALA A 920 27.51 7.68 -9.52
C ALA A 920 28.87 7.91 -10.16
N PHE A 921 29.10 7.30 -11.32
CA PHE A 921 30.29 7.53 -12.14
C PHE A 921 29.93 8.31 -13.40
N PRO A 922 30.78 9.24 -13.86
CA PRO A 922 30.63 9.88 -15.16
C PRO A 922 30.43 8.87 -16.30
N MET A 923 29.35 9.06 -17.06
CA MET A 923 29.00 8.28 -18.26
C MET A 923 28.88 9.22 -19.47
N ASN A 924 29.36 8.80 -20.64
CA ASN A 924 29.16 9.54 -21.89
C ASN A 924 28.45 8.63 -22.91
N PRO A 925 27.27 9.00 -23.45
CA PRO A 925 26.46 8.13 -24.31
C PRO A 925 27.12 7.80 -25.65
N THR A 926 28.12 8.58 -26.07
CA THR A 926 28.97 8.27 -27.22
C THR A 926 30.27 7.67 -26.70
N ASP A 927 30.56 6.42 -27.07
CA ASP A 927 31.69 5.58 -26.63
C ASP A 927 33.11 6.15 -26.95
N GLU A 928 33.19 7.44 -27.32
CA GLU A 928 34.40 8.16 -27.76
C GLU A 928 35.30 8.58 -26.59
N ASP A 929 34.73 9.05 -25.47
CA ASP A 929 35.49 9.60 -24.33
C ASP A 929 35.78 8.56 -23.23
N LYS A 930 35.23 7.34 -23.33
CA LYS A 930 35.43 6.23 -22.37
C LYS A 930 35.18 6.58 -20.89
N GLY A 931 34.31 7.56 -20.64
CA GLY A 931 33.98 8.05 -19.28
C GLY A 931 35.09 8.92 -18.65
N ILE A 932 36.02 9.45 -19.46
CA ILE A 932 37.14 10.27 -19.01
C ILE A 932 36.87 11.72 -19.39
N SER A 933 36.82 12.60 -18.40
CA SER A 933 36.59 14.05 -18.59
C SER A 933 37.82 14.86 -18.19
N ILE A 934 37.88 16.16 -18.53
CA ILE A 934 38.96 17.05 -18.07
C ILE A 934 38.42 18.01 -17.02
N ILE A 935 39.11 18.07 -15.89
CA ILE A 935 38.70 18.93 -14.78
C ILE A 935 39.12 20.38 -15.03
N LYS A 936 38.16 21.32 -14.96
CA LYS A 936 38.39 22.78 -15.09
C LYS A 936 38.39 23.45 -13.71
N TYR A 937 39.52 24.04 -13.29
CA TYR A 937 39.66 24.73 -11.98
C TYR A 937 40.09 26.20 -12.11
N ASN A 938 39.72 27.05 -11.14
CA ASN A 938 40.35 28.36 -10.90
C ASN A 938 41.62 28.27 -10.03
N ALA A 939 42.28 29.43 -9.84
CA ALA A 939 43.52 29.57 -9.06
C ALA A 939 43.38 29.15 -7.57
N GLN A 940 42.17 28.95 -7.06
CA GLN A 940 41.87 28.53 -5.69
C GLN A 940 41.40 27.06 -5.63
N GLY A 941 41.47 26.30 -6.73
CA GLY A 941 41.07 24.89 -6.75
C GLY A 941 39.56 24.65 -6.78
N ARG A 942 38.74 25.65 -7.13
CA ARG A 942 37.28 25.48 -7.33
C ARG A 942 36.96 25.29 -8.81
N SER A 943 35.93 24.50 -9.12
CA SER A 943 35.49 24.26 -10.50
C SER A 943 35.08 25.56 -11.19
N THR A 944 35.45 25.73 -12.46
CA THR A 944 35.09 26.91 -13.27
C THR A 944 34.87 26.58 -14.74
N ASN A 945 34.20 27.48 -15.46
CA ASN A 945 34.03 27.36 -16.92
C ASN A 945 35.30 27.73 -17.73
N GLU A 946 36.36 28.23 -17.09
CA GLU A 946 37.62 28.61 -17.74
C GLU A 946 38.67 27.48 -17.63
N TRP A 947 39.42 27.26 -18.72
CA TRP A 947 40.59 26.37 -18.71
C TRP A 947 41.73 27.00 -17.88
N LYS A 948 42.42 26.18 -17.10
CA LYS A 948 43.41 26.60 -16.08
C LYS A 948 44.44 27.62 -16.61
N LYS A 949 44.87 28.56 -15.74
CA LYS A 949 46.14 29.30 -15.91
C LYS A 949 47.33 28.32 -15.72
N TRP A 950 48.50 28.63 -16.28
CA TRP A 950 49.75 27.91 -16.01
C TRP A 950 49.89 27.56 -14.52
N ALA A 951 50.38 26.35 -14.22
CA ALA A 951 50.55 25.86 -12.85
C ALA A 951 51.65 26.62 -12.08
N THR A 952 52.45 27.41 -12.79
CA THR A 952 53.47 28.33 -12.28
C THR A 952 53.04 29.77 -12.46
N GLU A 953 53.55 30.68 -11.63
CA GLU A 953 53.44 32.11 -11.89
C GLU A 953 54.29 32.45 -13.13
N THR A 954 53.61 32.89 -14.18
CA THR A 954 54.25 33.18 -15.48
C THR A 954 53.80 34.53 -16.04
N ASN A 955 54.69 35.15 -16.82
CA ASN A 955 54.39 36.32 -17.66
C ASN A 955 53.79 35.91 -19.02
N CYS A 956 53.66 34.61 -19.31
CA CYS A 956 53.03 34.08 -20.51
C CYS A 956 51.60 34.61 -20.65
N ASN A 957 51.26 35.14 -21.82
CA ASN A 957 49.92 35.65 -22.12
C ASN A 957 49.08 34.70 -23.00
N LEU A 958 49.57 33.48 -23.22
CA LEU A 958 48.83 32.42 -23.89
C LEU A 958 47.84 31.74 -22.95
N ARG A 959 46.67 31.39 -23.49
CA ARG A 959 45.61 30.63 -22.82
C ARG A 959 45.34 29.34 -23.59
N VAL A 960 44.69 28.38 -22.96
CA VAL A 960 44.18 27.19 -23.64
C VAL A 960 42.75 27.44 -24.10
N GLU A 961 42.50 27.31 -25.41
CA GLU A 961 41.18 27.53 -26.04
C GLU A 961 40.27 26.35 -25.78
N ALA A 962 40.82 25.16 -25.98
CA ALA A 962 40.17 23.88 -25.81
C ALA A 962 41.22 22.81 -25.52
N ILE A 963 40.80 21.77 -24.80
CA ILE A 963 41.45 20.47 -24.82
C ILE A 963 40.41 19.51 -25.39
N GLU A 964 40.73 18.88 -26.52
CA GLU A 964 39.77 18.12 -27.32
C GLU A 964 40.38 16.80 -27.82
N LEU A 965 39.54 15.81 -28.12
CA LEU A 965 39.92 14.65 -28.91
C LEU A 965 39.75 14.97 -30.39
N THR A 966 40.67 14.52 -31.24
CA THR A 966 40.61 14.79 -32.68
C THR A 966 40.70 13.52 -33.51
N GLY A 967 39.72 13.27 -34.38
CA GLY A 967 39.71 12.10 -35.25
C GLY A 967 39.64 10.79 -34.45
N SER A 968 40.50 9.82 -34.75
CA SER A 968 40.58 8.52 -34.04
C SER A 968 41.43 8.58 -32.75
N ALA A 969 41.43 9.71 -32.04
CA ALA A 969 42.17 9.87 -30.80
C ALA A 969 41.44 9.18 -29.64
N LEU A 970 42.18 8.60 -28.70
CA LEU A 970 41.63 7.93 -27.52
C LEU A 970 41.77 8.83 -26.30
N ALA A 971 40.70 8.93 -25.49
CA ALA A 971 40.76 9.56 -24.18
C ALA A 971 41.71 8.77 -23.27
N LEU A 972 42.82 9.38 -22.86
CA LEU A 972 43.74 8.77 -21.89
C LEU A 972 43.36 9.18 -20.48
N PRO A 973 43.28 8.24 -19.51
CA PRO A 973 42.89 8.51 -18.12
C PRO A 973 44.06 9.08 -17.29
N PHE A 974 44.94 9.88 -17.89
CA PHE A 974 46.18 10.32 -17.26
C PHE A 974 46.19 11.81 -16.95
N ASP A 975 46.85 12.16 -15.85
CA ASP A 975 47.20 13.54 -15.55
C ASP A 975 48.43 13.94 -16.38
N PHE A 976 48.40 15.11 -17.02
CA PHE A 976 49.46 15.55 -17.92
C PHE A 976 50.10 16.86 -17.50
N GLU A 977 51.41 16.93 -17.70
CA GLU A 977 52.20 18.15 -17.59
C GLU A 977 52.96 18.44 -18.88
N ILE A 978 52.92 19.70 -19.30
CA ILE A 978 53.81 20.27 -20.31
C ILE A 978 54.78 21.20 -19.58
N ARG A 979 56.07 20.83 -19.56
CA ARG A 979 57.13 21.54 -18.82
C ARG A 979 58.03 22.24 -19.81
N VAL A 980 58.17 23.57 -19.69
CA VAL A 980 59.05 24.37 -20.54
C VAL A 980 60.47 24.35 -19.98
N GLU A 981 61.42 24.00 -20.82
CA GLU A 981 62.82 23.73 -20.49
C GLU A 981 63.71 24.91 -20.87
N ASP A 982 64.94 24.93 -20.35
CA ASP A 982 65.90 26.03 -20.52
C ASP A 982 66.68 26.01 -21.84
N HIS A 983 66.47 24.99 -22.68
CA HIS A 983 67.16 24.81 -23.95
C HIS A 983 66.25 24.23 -25.05
N MET A 984 66.56 24.57 -26.30
CA MET A 984 65.94 23.96 -27.50
C MET A 984 66.45 22.53 -27.70
N GLY A 985 65.57 21.61 -28.08
CA GLY A 985 65.91 20.19 -28.30
C GLY A 985 65.77 19.32 -27.06
N ALA A 986 65.10 19.81 -26.01
CA ALA A 986 64.79 19.03 -24.81
C ALA A 986 63.86 17.82 -25.08
N ASP A 987 63.09 17.90 -26.16
CA ASP A 987 62.43 16.76 -26.84
C ASP A 987 62.37 17.02 -28.35
N THR A 988 61.79 16.10 -29.11
CA THR A 988 61.58 16.22 -30.55
C THR A 988 60.16 15.79 -30.90
N SER A 989 59.42 16.64 -31.63
CA SER A 989 58.02 16.37 -31.93
C SER A 989 57.87 15.13 -32.82
N TYR A 990 56.92 14.28 -32.48
CA TYR A 990 56.54 13.14 -33.29
C TYR A 990 55.87 13.59 -34.59
N SER A 991 56.20 12.91 -35.70
CA SER A 991 55.54 13.11 -36.99
C SER A 991 55.07 11.77 -37.53
N ASP A 992 53.78 11.69 -37.79
CA ASP A 992 53.04 10.55 -38.32
C ASP A 992 52.84 10.64 -39.85
N SER A 993 53.30 11.73 -40.49
CA SER A 993 53.10 12.00 -41.91
C SER A 993 54.24 12.83 -42.50
N PHE A 994 54.60 12.55 -43.76
CA PHE A 994 55.61 13.32 -44.51
C PHE A 994 55.25 14.81 -44.68
N LEU A 995 53.96 15.16 -44.53
CA LEU A 995 53.47 16.54 -44.64
C LEU A 995 53.61 17.37 -43.36
N THR A 996 53.91 16.74 -42.22
CA THR A 996 54.13 17.42 -40.94
C THR A 996 55.60 17.38 -40.54
N PRO A 997 56.31 18.52 -40.52
CA PRO A 997 57.71 18.55 -40.10
C PRO A 997 57.86 18.26 -38.60
N SER A 998 58.96 17.59 -38.24
CA SER A 998 59.36 17.38 -36.84
C SER A 998 60.19 18.58 -36.37
N TYR A 999 59.92 19.06 -35.16
CA TYR A 999 60.59 20.20 -34.57
C TYR A 999 61.38 19.78 -33.32
N PRO A 1000 62.62 20.27 -33.11
CA PRO A 1000 63.26 20.20 -31.80
C PRO A 1000 62.46 21.08 -30.83
N LEU A 1001 61.98 20.53 -29.73
CA LEU A 1001 61.08 21.21 -28.80
C LEU A 1001 61.85 21.85 -27.64
N ASN A 1002 61.37 22.98 -27.12
CA ASN A 1002 61.83 23.55 -25.85
C ASN A 1002 61.01 23.10 -24.64
N PHE A 1003 60.14 22.11 -24.81
CA PHE A 1003 59.29 21.62 -23.74
C PHE A 1003 59.21 20.10 -23.79
N THR A 1004 58.90 19.51 -22.65
CA THR A 1004 58.67 18.08 -22.49
C THR A 1004 57.24 17.84 -22.01
N THR A 1005 56.65 16.70 -22.40
CA THR A 1005 55.30 16.33 -21.95
C THR A 1005 55.39 15.05 -21.13
N TRP A 1006 54.66 15.00 -20.02
CA TRP A 1006 54.73 13.92 -19.05
C TRP A 1006 53.35 13.46 -18.64
N ASN A 1007 53.16 12.15 -18.58
CA ASN A 1007 52.13 11.52 -17.75
C ASN A 1007 52.65 11.55 -16.31
N VAL A 1008 51.89 12.22 -15.44
CA VAL A 1008 52.19 12.42 -14.02
C VAL A 1008 51.11 11.84 -13.11
N THR A 1009 50.34 10.87 -13.64
CA THR A 1009 49.29 10.15 -12.92
C THR A 1009 49.84 9.48 -11.67
N ASP A 1010 50.97 8.79 -11.80
CA ASP A 1010 51.82 8.39 -10.70
C ASP A 1010 52.93 9.44 -10.51
N PRO A 1011 52.88 10.28 -9.47
CA PRO A 1011 53.90 11.28 -9.22
C PRO A 1011 55.28 10.68 -8.93
N ASN A 1012 55.34 9.43 -8.47
CA ASN A 1012 56.57 8.73 -8.14
C ASN A 1012 57.24 8.10 -9.36
N ASN A 1013 56.49 7.88 -10.44
CA ASN A 1013 56.97 7.29 -11.67
C ASN A 1013 56.41 8.02 -12.92
N PRO A 1014 56.80 9.28 -13.15
CA PRO A 1014 56.32 10.04 -14.30
C PRO A 1014 56.90 9.49 -15.60
N HIS A 1015 56.03 9.25 -16.59
CA HIS A 1015 56.42 8.75 -17.91
C HIS A 1015 56.42 9.88 -18.94
N ARG A 1016 57.50 10.00 -19.71
CA ARG A 1016 57.58 11.00 -20.78
C ARG A 1016 56.71 10.58 -21.97
N MET A 1017 55.88 11.50 -22.45
CA MET A 1017 54.95 11.30 -23.56
C MET A 1017 55.48 11.94 -24.83
N LYS A 1018 55.19 11.33 -25.99
CA LYS A 1018 55.47 11.95 -27.28
C LYS A 1018 54.38 12.95 -27.62
N VAL A 1019 54.75 14.01 -28.34
CA VAL A 1019 53.81 15.03 -28.79
C VAL A 1019 54.03 15.42 -30.23
N LYS A 1020 52.94 15.72 -30.92
CA LYS A 1020 52.94 16.38 -32.22
C LYS A 1020 52.60 17.84 -32.02
N VAL A 1021 53.38 18.73 -32.64
CA VAL A 1021 53.16 20.18 -32.57
C VAL A 1021 52.77 20.70 -33.94
N VAL A 1022 51.61 21.34 -34.00
CA VAL A 1022 51.08 21.97 -35.23
C VAL A 1022 50.80 23.44 -34.93
N TYR A 1023 51.18 24.33 -35.85
CA TYR A 1023 50.88 25.75 -35.75
C TYR A 1023 49.75 26.08 -36.74
N ASP A 1024 48.58 26.43 -36.21
CA ASP A 1024 47.42 26.85 -37.01
C ASP A 1024 47.75 28.19 -37.69
N LYS A 1025 47.98 28.17 -39.00
CA LYS A 1025 48.29 29.39 -39.77
C LYS A 1025 47.39 29.56 -40.99
N ASN A 1026 47.13 30.81 -41.36
CA ASN A 1026 46.66 31.16 -42.70
C ASN A 1026 47.70 30.70 -43.73
N LYS A 1027 47.27 30.01 -44.79
CA LYS A 1027 48.06 29.25 -45.78
C LYS A 1027 49.21 30.00 -46.52
N ASN A 1028 49.50 31.27 -46.25
CA ASN A 1028 50.35 32.15 -47.08
C ASN A 1028 51.55 32.83 -46.38
N LEU A 1029 52.00 32.40 -45.19
CA LEU A 1029 53.14 33.03 -44.48
C LEU A 1029 54.13 31.98 -43.93
N GLU A 1030 55.43 32.13 -44.18
CA GLU A 1030 56.49 31.32 -43.55
C GLU A 1030 56.53 31.53 -42.02
N LEU A 1031 56.70 30.45 -41.24
CA LEU A 1031 56.79 30.51 -39.77
C LEU A 1031 58.07 31.27 -39.36
N PRO A 1032 57.98 32.29 -38.48
CA PRO A 1032 59.16 32.92 -37.88
C PRO A 1032 60.05 31.87 -37.19
N GLU A 1033 61.37 31.95 -37.37
CA GLU A 1033 62.31 30.96 -36.80
C GLU A 1033 62.18 30.81 -35.28
N GLU A 1034 61.86 31.91 -34.60
CA GLU A 1034 61.63 31.99 -33.15
C GLU A 1034 60.41 31.20 -32.65
N MET A 1035 59.50 30.79 -33.54
CA MET A 1035 58.35 29.96 -33.17
C MET A 1035 58.64 28.46 -33.23
N TYR A 1036 59.67 28.02 -33.96
CA TYR A 1036 59.90 26.60 -34.20
C TYR A 1036 60.16 25.84 -32.90
N GLY A 1037 59.30 24.87 -32.61
CA GLY A 1037 59.41 23.99 -31.45
C GLY A 1037 59.04 24.60 -30.10
N GLN A 1038 58.51 25.83 -30.10
CA GLN A 1038 58.01 26.51 -28.90
C GLN A 1038 56.48 26.56 -28.87
N ILE A 1039 55.90 26.69 -27.67
CA ILE A 1039 54.47 26.96 -27.50
C ILE A 1039 54.22 28.43 -27.79
N TRP A 1040 53.36 28.71 -28.78
CA TRP A 1040 53.05 30.06 -29.24
C TRP A 1040 51.54 30.26 -29.41
N ASP A 1041 51.16 31.44 -29.90
CA ASP A 1041 49.79 31.68 -30.35
C ASP A 1041 49.43 30.72 -31.48
N SER A 1042 48.24 30.13 -31.39
CA SER A 1042 47.69 29.17 -32.35
C SER A 1042 48.50 27.87 -32.45
N THR A 1043 49.16 27.45 -31.37
CA THR A 1043 49.86 26.16 -31.27
C THR A 1043 48.91 25.06 -30.78
N ARG A 1044 48.88 23.93 -31.49
CA ARG A 1044 48.25 22.68 -31.07
C ARG A 1044 49.32 21.68 -30.64
N VAL A 1045 49.18 21.16 -29.44
CA VAL A 1045 50.01 20.08 -28.91
C VAL A 1045 49.13 18.84 -28.78
N THR A 1046 49.32 17.85 -29.64
CA THR A 1046 48.61 16.57 -29.55
C THR A 1046 49.49 15.55 -28.84
N ILE A 1047 48.96 14.92 -27.80
CA ILE A 1047 49.67 13.92 -27.01
C ILE A 1047 49.57 12.56 -27.68
N PHE A 1048 50.67 11.82 -27.69
CA PHE A 1048 50.81 10.50 -28.27
C PHE A 1048 51.35 9.50 -27.25
N PHE A 1049 50.81 8.29 -27.28
CA PHE A 1049 51.21 7.18 -26.41
C PHE A 1049 51.59 5.94 -27.23
N PRO A 1050 52.53 5.11 -26.75
CA PRO A 1050 53.10 4.02 -27.55
C PRO A 1050 52.07 2.93 -27.84
N LYS A 1051 52.12 2.36 -29.04
CA LYS A 1051 51.43 1.10 -29.39
C LYS A 1051 52.30 -0.09 -28.97
N TYR A 1052 51.69 -1.27 -28.89
CA TYR A 1052 52.42 -2.53 -28.72
C TYR A 1052 53.50 -2.77 -29.80
N GLU A 1053 53.27 -2.29 -31.03
CA GLU A 1053 54.28 -2.32 -32.09
C GLU A 1053 55.34 -1.21 -31.87
N GLU A 1054 56.63 -1.59 -31.87
CA GLU A 1054 57.77 -0.65 -31.78
C GLU A 1054 57.62 0.51 -32.80
N ASP A 1055 57.88 1.74 -32.33
CA ASP A 1055 57.87 3.00 -33.08
C ASP A 1055 56.51 3.49 -33.65
N LYS A 1056 55.38 2.90 -33.22
CA LYS A 1056 54.03 3.45 -33.52
C LYS A 1056 53.36 4.04 -32.29
N TYR A 1057 52.53 5.06 -32.50
CA TYR A 1057 51.82 5.75 -31.42
C TYR A 1057 50.33 5.94 -31.73
N TRP A 1058 49.50 5.97 -30.68
CA TRP A 1058 48.11 6.41 -30.72
C TRP A 1058 48.01 7.88 -30.32
N ALA A 1059 47.12 8.63 -30.97
CA ALA A 1059 46.82 10.02 -30.61
C ALA A 1059 45.83 10.06 -29.43
N SER A 1060 45.92 11.09 -28.60
CA SER A 1060 45.03 11.37 -27.47
C SER A 1060 44.67 12.85 -27.43
N TRP A 1061 44.65 13.46 -26.24
CA TRP A 1061 44.29 14.85 -26.00
C TRP A 1061 45.10 15.84 -26.84
N GLN A 1062 44.40 16.76 -27.50
CA GLN A 1062 44.96 17.91 -28.20
C GLN A 1062 44.73 19.18 -27.38
N VAL A 1063 45.81 19.82 -26.96
CA VAL A 1063 45.78 21.10 -26.24
C VAL A 1063 46.02 22.24 -27.23
N ARG A 1064 45.06 23.17 -27.33
CA ARG A 1064 45.15 24.31 -28.24
C ARG A 1064 45.48 25.60 -27.48
N PHE A 1065 46.68 26.13 -27.68
CA PHE A 1065 47.14 27.41 -27.11
C PHE A 1065 46.82 28.57 -28.04
N PHE A 1066 46.30 29.65 -27.49
CA PHE A 1066 45.95 30.86 -28.24
C PHE A 1066 46.16 32.13 -27.40
N LYS A 1067 46.32 33.25 -28.09
CA LYS A 1067 46.30 34.58 -27.50
C LYS A 1067 44.87 35.13 -27.49
N ASN A 1068 44.47 35.79 -26.41
CA ASN A 1068 43.15 36.43 -26.32
C ASN A 1068 42.95 37.45 -27.47
N ARG A 1069 41.93 37.23 -28.30
CA ARG A 1069 41.64 38.05 -29.50
C ARG A 1069 41.28 39.51 -29.16
N TYR A 1070 40.88 39.78 -27.92
CA TYR A 1070 40.58 41.13 -27.43
C TYR A 1070 41.82 41.87 -26.89
N ASP A 1071 42.96 41.19 -26.73
CA ASP A 1071 44.25 41.79 -26.34
C ASP A 1071 45.07 42.16 -27.59
N SER A 1072 44.58 43.16 -28.34
CA SER A 1072 45.12 43.56 -29.64
C SER A 1072 46.42 44.39 -29.58
N LEU A 1073 46.90 44.76 -28.39
CA LEU A 1073 48.00 45.71 -28.20
C LEU A 1073 49.30 45.12 -27.60
N ASN A 1074 49.28 43.89 -27.08
CA ASN A 1074 50.48 43.23 -26.53
C ASN A 1074 51.12 42.28 -27.55
N ALA A 1075 52.46 42.18 -27.59
CA ALA A 1075 53.13 41.10 -28.33
C ALA A 1075 52.80 39.73 -27.70
N THR A 1076 52.88 38.62 -28.46
CA THR A 1076 52.79 37.28 -27.88
C THR A 1076 53.98 37.06 -26.95
N ILE A 1077 53.69 36.70 -25.69
CA ILE A 1077 54.71 36.36 -24.69
C ILE A 1077 54.62 34.84 -24.51
N PRO A 1078 55.58 34.08 -25.07
CA PRO A 1078 55.62 32.63 -24.89
C PRO A 1078 55.91 32.27 -23.42
N PRO A 1079 55.64 31.02 -23.02
CA PRO A 1079 56.09 30.53 -21.73
C PRO A 1079 57.62 30.52 -21.65
N SER A 1080 58.14 30.81 -20.46
CA SER A 1080 59.57 30.85 -20.14
C SER A 1080 60.03 29.52 -19.51
N PRO A 1081 61.34 29.22 -19.54
CA PRO A 1081 61.88 28.05 -18.85
C PRO A 1081 61.43 27.99 -17.38
N GLY A 1082 60.96 26.81 -16.95
CA GLY A 1082 60.36 26.59 -15.64
C GLY A 1082 58.83 26.69 -15.62
N ASP A 1083 58.20 27.16 -16.70
CA ASP A 1083 56.74 27.19 -16.79
C ASP A 1083 56.15 25.79 -16.97
N VAL A 1084 55.09 25.48 -16.20
CA VAL A 1084 54.40 24.19 -16.27
C VAL A 1084 52.92 24.40 -16.58
N TYR A 1085 52.43 23.82 -17.65
CA TYR A 1085 51.00 23.68 -17.88
C TYR A 1085 50.55 22.29 -17.42
N ARG A 1086 49.54 22.24 -16.54
CA ARG A 1086 49.01 20.97 -16.00
C ARG A 1086 47.51 20.92 -16.18
N PHE A 1087 47.02 19.84 -16.78
CA PHE A 1087 45.60 19.48 -16.77
C PHE A 1087 45.43 18.08 -16.18
N ARG A 1088 44.27 17.84 -15.57
CA ARG A 1088 43.93 16.60 -14.88
C ARG A 1088 42.70 15.99 -15.52
N THR A 1089 42.64 14.68 -15.51
CA THR A 1089 41.49 13.93 -16.02
C THR A 1089 40.63 13.45 -14.85
N GLU A 1090 39.32 13.63 -14.95
CA GLU A 1090 38.36 12.89 -14.13
C GLU A 1090 38.24 11.48 -14.69
N ARG A 1091 38.30 10.48 -13.81
CA ARG A 1091 38.41 9.08 -14.20
C ARG A 1091 37.82 8.16 -13.16
N ASN A 1092 37.08 7.19 -13.65
CA ASN A 1092 36.37 6.20 -12.85
C ASN A 1092 37.35 5.20 -12.19
N PRO A 1093 36.95 4.56 -11.09
CA PRO A 1093 37.73 3.49 -10.45
C PRO A 1093 38.04 2.33 -11.39
N ALA A 1094 39.27 1.83 -11.38
CA ALA A 1094 39.71 0.67 -12.17
C ALA A 1094 40.19 -0.48 -11.26
N ARG A 1095 40.67 -1.59 -11.83
CA ARG A 1095 40.99 -2.81 -11.06
C ARG A 1095 42.07 -2.67 -9.98
N LEU A 1096 42.87 -1.59 -10.03
CA LEU A 1096 43.92 -1.29 -9.06
C LEU A 1096 43.44 -0.33 -7.96
N ASP A 1097 42.24 0.22 -8.11
CA ASP A 1097 41.65 1.16 -7.16
C ASP A 1097 41.04 0.43 -5.97
N THR A 1098 41.29 0.96 -4.78
CA THR A 1098 40.68 0.48 -3.54
C THR A 1098 40.37 1.66 -2.64
N PHE A 1099 39.13 1.73 -2.15
CA PHE A 1099 38.71 2.72 -1.16
C PHE A 1099 38.37 2.03 0.16
N ARG A 1100 38.69 2.69 1.27
CA ARG A 1100 38.32 2.24 2.61
C ARG A 1100 37.65 3.33 3.41
N TYR A 1101 36.70 2.94 4.23
CA TYR A 1101 36.07 3.82 5.20
C TYR A 1101 35.64 3.00 6.43
N ALA A 1102 35.24 3.70 7.48
CA ALA A 1102 34.72 3.09 8.69
C ALA A 1102 33.49 3.87 9.17
N ILE A 1103 32.61 3.21 9.91
CA ILE A 1103 31.53 3.87 10.63
C ILE A 1103 32.11 4.44 11.93
N GLU A 1104 31.94 5.74 12.15
CA GLU A 1104 32.31 6.45 13.38
C GLU A 1104 31.06 7.01 14.07
N GLY A 1105 31.15 7.38 15.36
CA GLY A 1105 30.02 7.91 16.13
C GLY A 1105 29.25 6.83 16.88
N GLY A 1106 27.92 6.97 16.95
CA GLY A 1106 27.00 6.05 17.65
C GLY A 1106 27.22 5.96 19.16
N VAL A 1107 27.90 6.93 19.76
CA VAL A 1107 28.30 6.93 21.17
C VAL A 1107 27.81 8.18 21.90
N TRP A 1108 27.55 8.03 23.19
CA TRP A 1108 27.22 9.14 24.07
C TRP A 1108 28.48 9.70 24.73
N GLU A 1109 28.71 11.00 24.55
CA GLU A 1109 29.87 11.72 25.06
C GLU A 1109 29.49 12.75 26.12
N LYS A 1110 30.05 12.59 27.32
CA LYS A 1110 29.74 13.43 28.47
C LYS A 1110 30.08 14.91 28.29
N GLU A 1111 31.18 15.22 27.60
CA GLU A 1111 31.59 16.63 27.41
C GLU A 1111 30.68 17.33 26.40
N VAL A 1112 30.27 16.63 25.33
CA VAL A 1112 29.26 17.12 24.37
C VAL A 1112 27.92 17.35 25.09
N ALA A 1113 27.49 16.42 25.96
CA ALA A 1113 26.27 16.58 26.75
C ALA A 1113 26.22 17.87 27.59
N LYS A 1114 27.37 18.34 28.12
CA LYS A 1114 27.42 19.60 28.89
C LYS A 1114 27.20 20.83 28.02
N GLU A 1115 27.60 20.77 26.76
CA GLU A 1115 27.38 21.85 25.80
C GLU A 1115 25.91 21.82 25.34
N ASP A 1116 25.43 20.65 24.90
CA ASP A 1116 24.06 20.45 24.40
C ASP A 1116 22.99 20.76 25.44
N MET A 1117 23.23 20.49 26.73
CA MET A 1117 22.30 20.86 27.80
C MET A 1117 21.92 22.35 27.83
N ARG A 1118 22.72 23.23 27.21
CA ARG A 1118 22.39 24.65 27.08
C ARG A 1118 21.21 24.89 26.14
N ASP A 1119 20.96 23.96 25.24
CA ASP A 1119 19.93 24.01 24.21
C ASP A 1119 18.73 23.12 24.55
N ILE A 1120 18.48 22.88 25.85
CA ILE A 1120 17.17 22.39 26.32
C ILE A 1120 16.17 23.54 26.31
N PHE A 1121 15.05 23.33 25.63
CA PHE A 1121 13.90 24.23 25.56
C PHE A 1121 12.58 23.45 25.57
N VAL A 1122 11.46 24.18 25.53
CA VAL A 1122 10.11 23.62 25.49
C VAL A 1122 9.52 23.87 24.11
N VAL A 1123 8.84 22.87 23.54
CA VAL A 1123 8.16 22.97 22.24
C VAL A 1123 6.71 22.53 22.36
N PRO A 1124 5.75 23.30 21.81
CA PRO A 1124 5.92 24.66 21.30
C PRO A 1124 6.09 25.66 22.45
N ASP A 1125 6.85 26.74 22.19
CA ASP A 1125 6.91 27.91 23.07
C ASP A 1125 6.75 29.20 22.23
N PRO A 1126 5.62 29.93 22.35
CA PRO A 1126 4.50 29.66 23.23
C PRO A 1126 3.62 28.50 22.74
N TYR A 1127 3.01 27.80 23.68
CA TYR A 1127 1.85 26.95 23.41
C TYR A 1127 0.60 27.83 23.26
N VAL A 1128 -0.18 27.66 22.18
CA VAL A 1128 -1.33 28.52 21.86
C VAL A 1128 -2.58 27.67 21.62
N VAL A 1129 -3.41 27.50 22.66
CA VAL A 1129 -4.66 26.71 22.66
C VAL A 1129 -4.50 25.22 22.38
N THR A 1130 -3.90 24.88 21.23
CA THR A 1130 -3.60 23.54 20.70
C THR A 1130 -2.24 23.57 20.00
N ASN A 1131 -1.71 22.40 19.65
CA ASN A 1131 -0.44 22.23 18.96
C ASN A 1131 -0.53 21.09 17.95
N SER A 1132 0.21 21.18 16.84
CA SER A 1132 0.27 20.17 15.78
C SER A 1132 0.88 18.83 16.20
N PHE A 1133 1.45 18.71 17.40
CA PHE A 1133 1.92 17.43 17.97
C PHE A 1133 0.83 16.70 18.78
N GLU A 1134 -0.32 17.34 18.98
CA GLU A 1134 -1.44 16.72 19.71
C GLU A 1134 -2.16 15.75 18.78
N PRO A 1135 -2.54 14.56 19.28
CA PRO A 1135 -3.38 13.65 18.50
C PRO A 1135 -4.70 14.34 18.15
N ILE A 1136 -5.13 14.21 16.90
CA ILE A 1136 -6.36 14.83 16.37
C ILE A 1136 -7.62 14.13 16.92
N TYR A 1137 -7.48 12.96 17.56
CA TYR A 1137 -8.60 12.09 17.92
C TYR A 1137 -9.45 12.66 19.07
N GLU A 1138 -10.71 12.94 18.76
CA GLU A 1138 -11.73 13.38 19.70
C GLU A 1138 -12.62 12.20 20.16
N LEU A 1139 -12.38 11.71 21.37
CA LEU A 1139 -13.41 11.00 22.14
C LEU A 1139 -13.83 11.88 23.31
N GLY A 1140 -14.95 12.60 23.16
CA GLY A 1140 -15.66 13.16 24.31
C GLY A 1140 -15.09 14.43 24.94
N GLY A 1141 -14.36 15.25 24.18
CA GLY A 1141 -14.15 16.67 24.50
C GLY A 1141 -13.00 16.96 25.47
N THR A 1142 -11.77 16.68 25.05
CA THR A 1142 -10.55 17.51 25.24
C THR A 1142 -9.41 16.78 24.54
N THR A 1143 -8.75 17.42 23.56
CA THR A 1143 -7.44 16.94 23.09
C THR A 1143 -6.48 16.89 24.28
N GLN A 1144 -5.72 15.80 24.44
CA GLN A 1144 -4.67 15.77 25.47
C GLN A 1144 -3.62 16.82 25.11
N ARG A 1145 -3.65 17.94 25.82
CA ARG A 1145 -2.74 19.04 25.57
C ARG A 1145 -1.31 18.64 25.86
N ARG A 1146 -0.37 19.04 25.01
CA ARG A 1146 1.02 18.58 25.15
C ARG A 1146 2.04 19.67 24.85
N VAL A 1147 3.04 19.74 25.73
CA VAL A 1147 4.34 20.38 25.44
C VAL A 1147 5.46 19.39 25.72
N ASP A 1148 6.58 19.53 25.01
CA ASP A 1148 7.74 18.67 25.14
C ASP A 1148 8.95 19.44 25.60
N PHE A 1149 9.70 18.86 26.54
CA PHE A 1149 11.07 19.27 26.85
C PHE A 1149 12.02 18.47 25.95
N VAL A 1150 12.86 19.18 25.19
CA VAL A 1150 13.70 18.59 24.14
C VAL A 1150 15.19 18.78 24.44
N ASN A 1151 16.04 18.00 23.77
CA ASN A 1151 17.49 17.97 23.96
C ASN A 1151 17.92 17.64 25.40
N LEU A 1152 17.19 16.71 26.03
CA LEU A 1152 17.45 16.24 27.39
C LEU A 1152 18.59 15.21 27.39
N PRO A 1153 19.45 15.19 28.42
CA PRO A 1153 20.35 14.06 28.67
C PRO A 1153 19.58 12.78 28.98
N PRO A 1154 20.17 11.58 28.77
CA PRO A 1154 19.47 10.29 28.96
C PRO A 1154 18.87 10.10 30.36
N LYS A 1155 19.40 10.79 31.37
CA LYS A 1155 18.88 10.78 32.73
C LYS A 1155 18.84 12.18 33.33
N CYS A 1156 17.65 12.70 33.61
CA CYS A 1156 17.47 13.97 34.30
C CYS A 1156 16.10 14.09 35.00
N THR A 1157 16.01 15.03 35.93
CA THR A 1157 14.77 15.40 36.61
C THR A 1157 14.36 16.81 36.20
N ILE A 1158 13.09 16.98 35.78
CA ILE A 1158 12.52 18.25 35.34
C ILE A 1158 11.53 18.76 36.41
N HIS A 1159 11.78 19.96 36.93
CA HIS A 1159 10.90 20.62 37.87
C HIS A 1159 10.21 21.82 37.22
N ILE A 1160 8.88 21.85 37.25
CA ILE A 1160 8.07 22.90 36.62
C ILE A 1160 7.46 23.78 37.72
N PHE A 1161 7.52 25.10 37.53
CA PHE A 1161 7.07 26.11 38.49
C PHE A 1161 6.21 27.17 37.83
N THR A 1162 5.24 27.69 38.57
CA THR A 1162 4.52 28.94 38.23
C THR A 1162 5.45 30.16 38.37
N ALA A 1163 5.04 31.30 37.81
CA ALA A 1163 5.75 32.57 37.98
C ALA A 1163 5.93 33.05 39.43
N SER A 1164 5.13 32.56 40.38
CA SER A 1164 5.30 32.84 41.82
C SER A 1164 6.24 31.86 42.54
N GLY A 1165 6.85 30.90 41.82
CA GLY A 1165 7.74 29.89 42.37
C GLY A 1165 7.05 28.69 43.02
N LYS A 1166 5.72 28.53 42.85
CA LYS A 1166 5.01 27.32 43.31
C LYS A 1166 5.32 26.17 42.33
N LYS A 1167 5.80 25.03 42.85
CA LYS A 1167 6.02 23.81 42.06
C LYS A 1167 4.67 23.26 41.56
N VAL A 1168 4.65 22.89 40.29
CA VAL A 1168 3.47 22.44 39.56
C VAL A 1168 3.54 20.94 39.33
N ARG A 1169 4.69 20.47 38.82
CA ARG A 1169 4.91 19.08 38.43
C ARG A 1169 6.41 18.75 38.56
N THR A 1170 6.73 17.51 38.92
CA THR A 1170 8.05 16.92 38.70
C THR A 1170 7.93 15.82 37.63
N LEU A 1171 8.82 15.82 36.64
CA LEU A 1171 8.91 14.77 35.62
C LEU A 1171 10.28 14.10 35.72
N GLU A 1172 10.29 12.77 35.81
CA GLU A 1172 11.52 11.98 35.69
C GLU A 1172 11.71 11.56 34.24
N HIS A 1173 12.92 11.74 33.72
CA HIS A 1173 13.30 11.33 32.38
C HIS A 1173 14.48 10.35 32.47
N GLU A 1174 14.23 9.13 32.00
CA GLU A 1174 15.20 8.05 31.84
C GLU A 1174 14.87 7.36 30.51
N SER A 1175 15.76 7.49 29.53
CA SER A 1175 15.56 7.02 28.15
C SER A 1175 16.84 6.40 27.57
N SER A 1176 16.74 5.76 26.40
CA SER A 1176 17.93 5.42 25.61
C SER A 1176 18.56 6.70 25.04
N VAL A 1177 19.79 6.57 24.55
CA VAL A 1177 20.54 7.68 23.95
C VAL A 1177 19.89 8.21 22.67
N ASP A 1178 18.98 7.45 22.07
CA ASP A 1178 18.25 7.82 20.85
C ASP A 1178 17.12 8.82 21.10
N TYR A 1179 16.72 9.03 22.36
CA TYR A 1179 15.55 9.84 22.70
C TYR A 1179 15.88 10.92 23.74
N GLY A 1180 16.01 12.17 23.28
CA GLY A 1180 16.26 13.35 24.09
C GLY A 1180 15.00 14.12 24.52
N ARG A 1181 13.83 13.49 24.55
CA ARG A 1181 12.53 14.17 24.71
C ARG A 1181 11.72 13.68 25.91
N LYS A 1182 11.01 14.61 26.57
CA LYS A 1182 10.01 14.28 27.60
C LYS A 1182 8.75 15.13 27.47
N SER A 1183 7.62 14.47 27.31
CA SER A 1183 6.30 15.12 27.21
C SER A 1183 5.69 15.46 28.56
N TRP A 1184 4.93 16.55 28.57
CA TRP A 1184 4.07 16.98 29.68
C TRP A 1184 2.66 17.27 29.18
N ASP A 1185 1.69 16.62 29.82
CA ASP A 1185 0.23 16.69 29.56
C ASP A 1185 -0.44 17.97 30.10
N LEU A 1186 0.35 18.97 30.48
CA LEU A 1186 -0.11 20.21 31.11
C LEU A 1186 -0.94 20.00 32.39
N THR A 1187 -0.76 18.89 33.11
CA THR A 1187 -1.38 18.66 34.43
C THR A 1187 -0.44 18.92 35.60
N SER A 1188 -1.00 19.31 36.74
CA SER A 1188 -0.24 19.43 38.00
C SER A 1188 -0.02 18.06 38.68
N ASP A 1189 0.86 17.99 39.69
CA ASP A 1189 1.01 16.80 40.57
C ASP A 1189 -0.33 16.40 41.25
N ASP A 1190 -1.25 17.36 41.40
CA ASP A 1190 -2.57 17.15 42.02
C ASP A 1190 -3.63 16.62 41.02
N GLY A 1191 -3.33 16.61 39.71
CA GLY A 1191 -4.21 16.09 38.64
C GLY A 1191 -4.89 17.12 37.71
N PRO A 1192 -5.31 18.32 38.17
CA PRO A 1192 -5.94 19.30 37.29
C PRO A 1192 -5.01 19.89 36.22
N GLU A 1193 -5.60 20.30 35.09
CA GLU A 1193 -4.95 21.12 34.06
C GLU A 1193 -4.44 22.45 34.66
N VAL A 1194 -3.29 22.90 34.16
CA VAL A 1194 -2.69 24.17 34.56
C VAL A 1194 -3.33 25.36 33.82
N ALA A 1195 -3.32 26.53 34.46
CA ALA A 1195 -3.86 27.74 33.85
C ALA A 1195 -2.91 28.33 32.78
N PHE A 1196 -3.46 29.07 31.81
CA PHE A 1196 -2.66 29.86 30.87
C PHE A 1196 -1.79 30.88 31.61
N GLY A 1197 -0.52 31.03 31.22
CA GLY A 1197 0.45 31.88 31.91
C GLY A 1197 1.91 31.53 31.59
N ILE A 1198 2.83 32.18 32.31
CA ILE A 1198 4.28 31.94 32.19
C ILE A 1198 4.71 30.92 33.23
N TYR A 1199 5.46 29.93 32.78
CA TYR A 1199 6.02 28.86 33.59
C TYR A 1199 7.55 28.87 33.50
N PHE A 1200 8.19 28.34 34.53
CA PHE A 1200 9.64 28.18 34.63
C PHE A 1200 9.96 26.70 34.83
N PHE A 1201 11.06 26.25 34.25
CA PHE A 1201 11.55 24.89 34.44
C PHE A 1201 13.00 24.86 34.90
N VAL A 1202 13.34 23.81 35.65
CA VAL A 1202 14.70 23.48 36.07
C VAL A 1202 14.94 22.02 35.71
N VAL A 1203 15.95 21.75 34.88
CA VAL A 1203 16.41 20.39 34.56
C VAL A 1203 17.69 20.13 35.33
N GLU A 1204 17.70 19.07 36.13
CA GLU A 1204 18.86 18.60 36.89
C GLU A 1204 19.31 17.25 36.33
N ALA A 1205 20.52 17.21 35.76
CA ALA A 1205 21.11 16.00 35.19
C ALA A 1205 22.32 15.58 36.03
N PRO A 1206 22.31 14.37 36.64
CA PRO A 1206 23.42 13.89 37.47
C PRO A 1206 24.76 13.93 36.72
N ASP A 1207 25.80 14.45 37.36
CA ASP A 1207 27.17 14.52 36.84
C ASP A 1207 27.38 15.31 35.52
N ILE A 1208 26.33 15.95 34.97
CA ILE A 1208 26.40 16.79 33.76
C ILE A 1208 26.17 18.27 34.11
N GLY A 1209 25.06 18.61 34.77
CA GLY A 1209 24.78 19.99 35.18
C GLY A 1209 23.31 20.32 35.46
N THR A 1210 23.01 21.62 35.51
CA THR A 1210 21.65 22.15 35.72
C THR A 1210 21.31 23.20 34.67
N LYS A 1211 20.15 23.07 34.03
CA LYS A 1211 19.61 24.05 33.09
C LYS A 1211 18.32 24.67 33.64
N ARG A 1212 18.11 25.95 33.34
CA ARG A 1212 16.89 26.70 33.71
C ARG A 1212 16.33 27.37 32.47
N GLY A 1213 15.01 27.42 32.38
CA GLY A 1213 14.30 28.10 31.30
C GLY A 1213 12.91 28.55 31.69
N LYS A 1214 12.19 29.11 30.72
CA LYS A 1214 10.81 29.57 30.84
C LYS A 1214 10.07 29.30 29.54
N PHE A 1215 8.75 29.22 29.60
CA PHE A 1215 7.87 29.07 28.45
C PHE A 1215 6.49 29.65 28.78
N ALA A 1216 5.67 29.87 27.77
CA ALA A 1216 4.33 30.46 27.92
C ALA A 1216 3.22 29.54 27.39
N LEU A 1217 2.10 29.52 28.12
CA LEU A 1217 0.83 28.92 27.71
C LEU A 1217 -0.18 30.04 27.45
N ILE A 1218 -0.72 30.12 26.23
CA ILE A 1218 -1.60 31.20 25.75
C ILE A 1218 -2.97 30.61 25.36
N LYS A 1219 -4.03 31.37 25.67
CA LYS A 1219 -5.42 31.06 25.31
C LYS A 1219 -5.85 31.83 24.08
#